data_AF-A0A4V2AWJ3-F1
#
_entry.id   AF-A0A4V2AWJ3-F1
#
_cell.length_a   1.000
_cell.length_b   1.000
_cell.length_c   1.000
_cell.angle_alpha   90.00
_cell.angle_beta   90.00
_cell.angle_gamma   90.00
#
_symmetry.space_group_name_H-M   'P 1'
#
loop_
_entity.id
_entity.type
_entity.pdbx_description
1 polymer ?
#
loop_
_entity_poly.entity_id
_entity_poly.type
_entity_poly.pdbx_seq_one_letter_code
_entity_poly.pdbx_strand_id
1 'polypeptide(L)'
;IPLNDASGVAVCNAGSGYGQSTVGRIIDITSDGTWAICVRLTDAAGNTTYGKSDAIVRDIIAPTVGYVATETFDTSPPLSGTVSDTTATVSVVVNGSTYAATNNGSGTWSVADNVISALPYGYLDVTANAVDLAGNTGTRIVRNGLNIKSEAFVSQWKTDNAGSSGPNQITLPLRASGSYNFQINWGDAPLAVTETITAYNAPAVTHTYSAPGTYTVTITALSSVPTAKIQGWAFFNGGDRLKLLNISMWGPLRLGNDEQYFNGAENLTITASDALDLTGTTNMYNAFMNCKSITTIPNIGRWKTHSILITSGMFRFASLFNDDISQWTTSSITDMSGMFQGAADFNADISQWDVSHATNLSGMFLGALAFNQNLDLWNVSSATNMSAMFNRAEAFNQQLKNWNVSHVTDFRQMFQGTKLFNGDIKNWDTSAALLMGSMFRDTYLFNQDITGWETGNVSDMSSMFADSKVFNQDIGVWDVSKVTNFSGMFELALAFNKDISGWNTGLATQMNMMFQNNPIFNQDIGLWNTANVTNMANMFNGATAFNQNVASWNVSKVTNFSLMFRNSIFNQSLVGWNTSSATNMREMFAFNRVYNSPLNDDGNNLKWDVSKVTDMTEMFSGATVFNQSLNSWNVSAVTKFSGMFENATLFNQPLNNWNVQSATDMASMFAEARAFDQNISVWVPTAVQNYDRMFRNAVKFNQDISTWNVTAATNMGDMFSGALLFNQNIGSWNIVNVTNMNGMFYAVTLSVANYNALLTGWAALNVRSGVNFHGGNSKYSAGSAAATARVTTLPGKGWTITDGGSI
;
A
#
# COMPACT_ATOMS: atom_id res chain seq x y z
N ILE A 1 14.53 -7.19 -76.13
CA ILE A 1 15.15 -7.40 -74.81
C ILE A 1 16.63 -7.71 -75.05
N PRO A 2 17.57 -7.10 -74.31
CA PRO A 2 19.01 -7.40 -74.42
C PRO A 2 19.30 -8.91 -74.30
N LEU A 3 20.32 -9.39 -75.02
CA LEU A 3 20.73 -10.80 -75.07
C LEU A 3 21.81 -11.05 -74.00
N ASN A 4 21.71 -12.15 -73.25
CA ASN A 4 22.76 -12.54 -72.29
C ASN A 4 24.05 -12.87 -73.07
N ASP A 5 25.13 -12.18 -72.72
CA ASP A 5 26.45 -12.29 -73.35
C ASP A 5 27.54 -12.63 -72.32
N ALA A 6 27.18 -13.39 -71.26
CA ALA A 6 28.10 -13.77 -70.19
C ALA A 6 29.37 -14.50 -70.67
N SER A 7 29.32 -15.16 -71.83
CA SER A 7 30.47 -15.85 -72.44
C SER A 7 31.24 -15.01 -73.46
N GLY A 8 30.79 -13.78 -73.76
CA GLY A 8 31.37 -12.87 -74.77
C GLY A 8 31.21 -13.33 -76.22
N VAL A 9 30.66 -14.53 -76.46
CA VAL A 9 30.54 -15.16 -77.79
C VAL A 9 29.11 -15.20 -78.31
N ALA A 10 28.16 -14.49 -77.69
CA ALA A 10 26.79 -14.49 -78.19
C ALA A 10 26.70 -13.89 -79.59
N VAL A 11 25.99 -14.56 -80.51
CA VAL A 11 25.83 -14.17 -81.92
C VAL A 11 24.39 -13.72 -82.18
N CYS A 12 24.24 -12.51 -82.74
CA CYS A 12 22.96 -12.00 -83.21
C CYS A 12 22.56 -12.68 -84.53
N ASN A 13 21.43 -13.40 -84.54
CA ASN A 13 20.90 -14.07 -85.73
C ASN A 13 19.37 -14.01 -85.75
N ALA A 14 18.73 -14.67 -86.72
CA ALA A 14 17.27 -14.67 -86.89
C ALA A 14 16.48 -15.21 -85.67
N GLY A 15 17.07 -16.10 -84.87
CA GLY A 15 16.49 -16.63 -83.63
C GLY A 15 16.81 -15.80 -82.38
N SER A 16 17.79 -14.89 -82.46
CA SER A 16 18.26 -14.04 -81.34
C SER A 16 17.89 -12.56 -81.50
N GLY A 17 17.22 -12.19 -82.60
CA GLY A 17 16.82 -10.82 -82.92
C GLY A 17 15.31 -10.60 -82.81
N TYR A 18 14.89 -9.58 -82.05
CA TYR A 18 13.48 -9.22 -81.88
C TYR A 18 13.10 -8.08 -82.83
N GLY A 19 12.08 -8.28 -83.67
CA GLY A 19 11.50 -7.21 -84.49
C GLY A 19 10.63 -6.29 -83.64
N GLN A 20 11.23 -5.27 -83.00
CA GLN A 20 10.49 -4.18 -82.37
C GLN A 20 10.87 -2.84 -83.02
N SER A 21 9.93 -1.91 -83.08
CA SER A 21 10.14 -0.54 -83.57
C SER A 21 10.90 0.36 -82.57
N THR A 22 11.35 -0.18 -81.44
CA THR A 22 12.02 0.54 -80.35
C THR A 22 13.22 -0.25 -79.82
N VAL A 23 14.34 0.43 -79.54
CA VAL A 23 15.56 -0.17 -78.96
C VAL A 23 15.27 -0.64 -77.53
N GLY A 24 15.70 -1.86 -77.18
CA GLY A 24 15.58 -2.38 -75.81
C GLY A 24 16.37 -1.52 -74.83
N ARG A 25 15.77 -1.13 -73.71
CA ARG A 25 16.37 -0.25 -72.70
C ARG A 25 17.00 -1.09 -71.59
N ILE A 26 17.97 -0.53 -70.87
CA ILE A 26 18.63 -1.20 -69.75
C ILE A 26 17.66 -1.58 -68.61
N ILE A 27 16.56 -0.84 -68.46
CA ILE A 27 15.47 -1.13 -67.51
C ILE A 27 14.68 -2.40 -67.86
N ASP A 28 14.80 -2.91 -69.08
CA ASP A 28 14.09 -4.12 -69.52
C ASP A 28 14.86 -5.41 -69.13
N ILE A 29 16.02 -5.29 -68.48
CA ILE A 29 16.83 -6.40 -67.96
C ILE A 29 16.48 -6.62 -66.48
N THR A 30 16.05 -7.83 -66.13
CA THR A 30 15.58 -8.17 -64.78
C THR A 30 16.63 -8.85 -63.90
N SER A 31 17.80 -9.20 -64.43
CA SER A 31 18.88 -9.85 -63.67
C SER A 31 20.26 -9.28 -64.02
N ASP A 32 21.17 -9.32 -63.05
CA ASP A 32 22.55 -8.90 -63.25
C ASP A 32 23.31 -9.86 -64.17
N GLY A 33 24.33 -9.33 -64.82
CA GLY A 33 25.14 -10.07 -65.79
C GLY A 33 25.66 -9.18 -66.92
N THR A 34 26.32 -9.83 -67.88
CA THR A 34 26.82 -9.17 -69.08
C THR A 34 25.81 -9.37 -70.22
N TRP A 35 25.45 -8.30 -70.90
CA TRP A 35 24.39 -8.26 -71.91
C TRP A 35 24.87 -7.56 -73.18
N ALA A 36 24.31 -7.91 -74.33
CA ALA A 36 24.54 -7.20 -75.58
C ALA A 36 23.21 -6.89 -76.28
N ILE A 37 23.17 -5.81 -77.04
CA ILE A 37 22.00 -5.42 -77.85
C ILE A 37 22.20 -5.94 -79.27
N CYS A 38 21.25 -6.75 -79.73
CA CYS A 38 21.19 -7.19 -81.12
C CYS A 38 20.23 -6.31 -81.92
N VAL A 39 20.67 -5.86 -83.10
CA VAL A 39 19.84 -5.13 -84.07
C VAL A 39 19.77 -5.91 -85.38
N ARG A 40 18.59 -5.96 -86.00
CA ARG A 40 18.41 -6.46 -87.37
C ARG A 40 18.28 -5.27 -88.31
N LEU A 41 19.15 -5.21 -89.31
CA LEU A 41 19.11 -4.21 -90.38
C LEU A 41 18.53 -4.88 -91.61
N THR A 42 17.57 -4.24 -92.27
CA THR A 42 16.99 -4.74 -93.53
C THR A 42 16.94 -3.59 -94.51
N ASP A 43 17.55 -3.76 -95.69
CA ASP A 43 17.48 -2.75 -96.74
C ASP A 43 16.12 -2.78 -97.47
N ALA A 44 15.87 -1.81 -98.35
CA ALA A 44 14.62 -1.71 -99.10
C ALA A 44 14.42 -2.87 -100.12
N ALA A 45 15.47 -3.64 -100.43
CA ALA A 45 15.42 -4.82 -101.29
C ALA A 45 15.13 -6.11 -100.52
N GLY A 46 15.06 -6.05 -99.18
CA GLY A 46 14.76 -7.19 -98.31
C GLY A 46 15.99 -7.95 -97.81
N ASN A 47 17.22 -7.49 -98.06
CA ASN A 47 18.43 -8.14 -97.55
C ASN A 47 18.59 -7.85 -96.05
N THR A 48 18.83 -8.89 -95.24
CA THR A 48 18.97 -8.75 -93.79
C THR A 48 20.40 -8.96 -93.31
N THR A 49 20.90 -8.08 -92.43
CA THR A 49 22.12 -8.31 -91.62
C THR A 49 21.85 -8.04 -90.15
N TYR A 50 22.73 -8.50 -89.26
CA TYR A 50 22.58 -8.38 -87.81
C TYR A 50 23.82 -7.70 -87.21
N GLY A 51 23.59 -6.71 -86.34
CA GLY A 51 24.63 -6.03 -85.58
C GLY A 51 24.53 -6.37 -84.09
N LYS A 52 25.68 -6.49 -83.42
CA LYS A 52 25.80 -6.66 -81.96
C LYS A 52 26.44 -5.40 -81.39
N SER A 53 25.93 -4.87 -80.28
CA SER A 53 26.62 -3.82 -79.51
C SER A 53 27.84 -4.38 -78.78
N ASP A 54 28.66 -3.49 -78.23
CA ASP A 54 29.57 -3.87 -77.15
C ASP A 54 28.78 -4.45 -75.97
N ALA A 55 29.48 -5.23 -75.14
CA ALA A 55 28.92 -5.80 -73.94
C ALA A 55 28.62 -4.70 -72.90
N ILE A 56 27.46 -4.80 -72.28
CA ILE A 56 26.94 -3.90 -71.24
C ILE A 56 26.78 -4.75 -69.98
N VAL A 57 27.47 -4.37 -68.91
CA VAL A 57 27.32 -5.04 -67.61
C VAL A 57 26.18 -4.35 -66.86
N ARG A 58 25.24 -5.16 -66.36
CA ARG A 58 24.26 -4.75 -65.37
C ARG A 58 24.66 -5.38 -64.04
N ASP A 59 24.93 -4.53 -63.07
CA ASP A 59 25.29 -4.91 -61.71
C ASP A 59 24.65 -3.90 -60.76
N ILE A 60 23.51 -4.27 -60.16
CA ILE A 60 22.75 -3.41 -59.26
C ILE A 60 22.62 -4.00 -57.86
N ILE A 61 23.14 -5.21 -57.64
CA ILE A 61 23.06 -5.91 -56.37
C ILE A 61 24.26 -5.50 -55.52
N ALA A 62 23.99 -4.76 -54.45
CA ALA A 62 25.01 -4.40 -53.49
C ALA A 62 25.63 -5.62 -52.78
N PRO A 63 26.93 -5.56 -52.41
CA PRO A 63 27.57 -6.60 -51.63
C PRO A 63 26.97 -6.67 -50.22
N THR A 64 26.79 -7.87 -49.68
CA THR A 64 26.41 -8.03 -48.26
C THR A 64 27.65 -7.91 -47.37
N VAL A 65 27.51 -7.24 -46.23
CA VAL A 65 28.59 -7.04 -45.25
C VAL A 65 28.08 -7.38 -43.84
N GLY A 66 28.94 -8.01 -43.04
CA GLY A 66 28.67 -8.37 -41.65
C GLY A 66 29.75 -7.80 -40.72
N TYR A 67 29.43 -7.71 -39.43
CA TYR A 67 30.37 -7.40 -38.35
C TYR A 67 30.11 -8.33 -37.18
N VAL A 68 31.18 -8.79 -36.52
CA VAL A 68 31.10 -9.64 -35.32
C VAL A 68 31.22 -8.74 -34.11
N ALA A 69 30.23 -8.80 -33.21
CA ALA A 69 30.26 -8.01 -31.99
C ALA A 69 31.40 -8.48 -31.06
N THR A 70 32.10 -7.52 -30.44
CA THR A 70 33.32 -7.77 -29.65
C THR A 70 33.24 -7.09 -28.30
N GLU A 71 33.71 -7.77 -27.25
CA GLU A 71 34.00 -7.18 -25.93
C GLU A 71 35.51 -7.20 -25.69
N THR A 72 36.10 -6.09 -25.27
CA THR A 72 37.56 -5.97 -25.10
C THR A 72 37.92 -4.94 -24.02
N PHE A 73 39.13 -5.04 -23.46
CA PHE A 73 39.75 -4.00 -22.62
C PHE A 73 40.66 -3.06 -23.42
N ASP A 74 40.97 -3.45 -24.66
CA ASP A 74 41.74 -2.65 -25.59
C ASP A 74 40.89 -1.47 -26.10
N THR A 75 41.41 -0.25 -26.02
CA THR A 75 40.71 0.95 -26.49
C THR A 75 40.88 1.18 -28.00
N SER A 76 41.77 0.45 -28.66
CA SER A 76 42.00 0.52 -30.11
C SER A 76 42.01 -0.87 -30.78
N PRO A 77 40.97 -1.70 -30.54
CA PRO A 77 40.98 -3.11 -30.89
C PRO A 77 40.96 -3.37 -32.40
N PRO A 78 41.40 -4.56 -32.85
CA PRO A 78 41.13 -5.00 -34.21
C PRO A 78 39.63 -5.20 -34.42
N LEU A 79 39.14 -4.88 -35.62
CA LEU A 79 37.75 -5.11 -36.03
C LEU A 79 37.70 -6.09 -37.20
N SER A 80 36.68 -6.95 -37.27
CA SER A 80 36.53 -7.87 -38.39
C SER A 80 35.08 -8.26 -38.65
N GLY A 81 34.84 -8.79 -39.84
CA GLY A 81 33.52 -9.23 -40.27
C GLY A 81 33.54 -9.98 -41.60
N THR A 82 32.37 -10.16 -42.19
CA THR A 82 32.17 -10.86 -43.47
C THR A 82 31.85 -9.89 -44.59
N VAL A 83 32.17 -10.24 -45.83
CA VAL A 83 31.81 -9.51 -47.05
C VAL A 83 31.58 -10.49 -48.19
N SER A 84 30.49 -10.38 -48.95
CA SER A 84 30.18 -11.35 -50.02
C SER A 84 30.92 -11.12 -51.32
N ASP A 85 31.41 -9.90 -51.56
CA ASP A 85 32.23 -9.57 -52.72
C ASP A 85 33.70 -9.46 -52.29
N THR A 86 34.55 -10.33 -52.84
CA THR A 86 35.97 -10.42 -52.53
C THR A 86 36.80 -9.28 -53.13
N THR A 87 36.19 -8.45 -53.98
CA THR A 87 36.80 -7.29 -54.63
C THR A 87 36.25 -5.96 -54.15
N ALA A 88 35.19 -5.96 -53.34
CA ALA A 88 34.59 -4.74 -52.78
C ALA A 88 35.55 -4.00 -51.83
N THR A 89 35.46 -2.67 -51.85
CA THR A 89 36.11 -1.81 -50.85
C THR A 89 35.28 -1.80 -49.58
N VAL A 90 35.91 -1.96 -48.41
CA VAL A 90 35.21 -2.01 -47.12
C VAL A 90 35.64 -0.84 -46.25
N SER A 91 34.68 -0.19 -45.59
CA SER A 91 34.92 0.84 -44.58
C SER A 91 34.10 0.59 -43.32
N VAL A 92 34.62 1.01 -42.17
CA VAL A 92 33.97 0.83 -40.87
C VAL A 92 33.88 2.18 -40.17
N VAL A 93 32.70 2.52 -39.68
CA VAL A 93 32.45 3.72 -38.87
C VAL A 93 32.25 3.30 -37.42
N VAL A 94 33.06 3.85 -36.52
CA VAL A 94 32.93 3.67 -35.06
C VAL A 94 33.24 5.00 -34.36
N ASN A 95 32.40 5.37 -33.38
CA ASN A 95 32.47 6.65 -32.67
C ASN A 95 32.53 7.88 -33.60
N GLY A 96 31.78 7.85 -34.70
CA GLY A 96 31.71 8.93 -35.69
C GLY A 96 32.90 9.00 -36.68
N SER A 97 33.96 8.22 -36.46
CA SER A 97 35.15 8.17 -37.33
C SER A 97 35.05 7.03 -38.33
N THR A 98 35.46 7.26 -39.58
CA THR A 98 35.49 6.25 -40.66
C THR A 98 36.90 5.72 -40.86
N TYR A 99 37.03 4.40 -40.92
CA TYR A 99 38.29 3.67 -41.11
C TYR A 99 38.20 2.79 -42.35
N ALA A 100 39.27 2.77 -43.16
CA ALA A 100 39.38 1.81 -44.25
C ALA A 100 39.66 0.42 -43.67
N ALA A 101 38.97 -0.60 -44.18
CA ALA A 101 39.20 -2.00 -43.83
C ALA A 101 39.83 -2.75 -45.01
N THR A 102 40.68 -3.72 -44.69
CA THR A 102 41.24 -4.64 -45.68
C THR A 102 40.21 -5.70 -46.01
N ASN A 103 39.79 -5.80 -47.29
CA ASN A 103 39.08 -6.98 -47.78
C ASN A 103 40.11 -8.11 -47.99
N ASN A 104 39.95 -9.21 -47.28
CA ASN A 104 40.94 -10.29 -47.26
C ASN A 104 40.84 -11.22 -48.48
N GLY A 105 39.89 -10.98 -49.41
CA GLY A 105 39.65 -11.81 -50.59
C GLY A 105 39.09 -13.21 -50.28
N SER A 106 38.89 -13.52 -49.00
CA SER A 106 38.39 -14.80 -48.48
C SER A 106 36.93 -14.74 -48.03
N GLY A 107 36.21 -13.67 -48.36
CA GLY A 107 34.86 -13.38 -47.87
C GLY A 107 34.83 -12.72 -46.48
N THR A 108 35.98 -12.23 -46.00
CA THR A 108 36.12 -11.53 -44.72
C THR A 108 36.83 -10.20 -44.91
N TRP A 109 36.63 -9.29 -43.96
CA TRP A 109 37.37 -8.04 -43.87
C TRP A 109 37.94 -7.84 -42.47
N SER A 110 39.01 -7.06 -42.36
CA SER A 110 39.61 -6.69 -41.07
C SER A 110 40.16 -5.27 -41.06
N VAL A 111 40.09 -4.64 -39.89
CA VAL A 111 40.88 -3.47 -39.49
C VAL A 111 41.90 -3.98 -38.48
N ALA A 112 43.18 -3.76 -38.73
CA ALA A 112 44.24 -4.24 -37.86
C ALA A 112 44.19 -3.55 -36.49
N ASP A 113 44.79 -4.20 -35.51
CA ASP A 113 44.92 -3.68 -34.15
C ASP A 113 45.69 -2.34 -34.15
N ASN A 114 45.31 -1.43 -33.24
CA ASN A 114 45.87 -0.09 -33.08
C ASN A 114 45.75 0.84 -34.32
N VAL A 115 44.93 0.49 -35.32
CA VAL A 115 44.64 1.36 -36.47
C VAL A 115 43.55 2.39 -36.15
N ILE A 116 42.57 2.01 -35.34
CA ILE A 116 41.51 2.92 -34.92
C ILE A 116 42.00 3.80 -33.77
N SER A 117 41.55 5.06 -33.70
CA SER A 117 41.88 5.92 -32.57
C SER A 117 41.30 5.37 -31.28
N ALA A 118 41.98 5.57 -30.15
CA ALA A 118 41.51 5.16 -28.83
C ALA A 118 40.04 5.58 -28.60
N LEU A 119 39.22 4.59 -28.28
CA LEU A 119 37.79 4.69 -28.10
C LEU A 119 37.43 4.91 -26.64
N PRO A 120 36.32 5.61 -26.34
CA PRO A 120 35.82 5.72 -24.97
C PRO A 120 35.36 4.36 -24.44
N TYR A 121 35.42 4.19 -23.11
CA TYR A 121 34.82 3.05 -22.43
C TYR A 121 33.30 2.98 -22.64
N GLY A 122 32.76 1.77 -22.57
CA GLY A 122 31.34 1.49 -22.76
C GLY A 122 31.04 0.96 -24.16
N TYR A 123 29.77 1.06 -24.54
CA TYR A 123 29.25 0.46 -25.77
C TYR A 123 29.19 1.46 -26.92
N LEU A 124 29.60 1.01 -28.11
CA LEU A 124 29.69 1.81 -29.32
C LEU A 124 28.99 1.12 -30.50
N ASP A 125 28.27 1.91 -31.30
CA ASP A 125 27.72 1.47 -32.58
C ASP A 125 28.85 1.28 -33.60
N VAL A 126 28.78 0.19 -34.38
CA VAL A 126 29.71 -0.11 -35.45
C VAL A 126 28.95 -0.24 -36.76
N THR A 127 29.32 0.54 -37.76
CA THR A 127 28.72 0.48 -39.11
C THR A 127 29.76 0.00 -40.10
N ALA A 128 29.56 -1.17 -40.70
CA ALA A 128 30.39 -1.67 -41.80
C ALA A 128 29.71 -1.37 -43.14
N ASN A 129 30.45 -0.84 -44.11
CA ASN A 129 30.01 -0.59 -45.48
C ASN A 129 30.91 -1.36 -46.44
N ALA A 130 30.33 -1.96 -47.46
CA ALA A 130 31.04 -2.55 -48.59
C ALA A 130 30.54 -1.91 -49.89
N VAL A 131 31.46 -1.46 -50.75
CA VAL A 131 31.16 -0.86 -52.06
C VAL A 131 31.85 -1.68 -53.14
N ASP A 132 31.07 -2.26 -54.05
CA ASP A 132 31.60 -3.03 -55.19
C ASP A 132 32.19 -2.13 -56.29
N LEU A 133 32.69 -2.74 -57.37
CA LEU A 133 33.27 -2.01 -58.52
C LEU A 133 32.24 -1.21 -59.33
N ALA A 134 30.96 -1.58 -59.28
CA ALA A 134 29.87 -0.87 -59.94
C ALA A 134 29.37 0.33 -59.11
N GLY A 135 29.83 0.47 -57.86
CA GLY A 135 29.46 1.54 -56.94
C GLY A 135 28.23 1.22 -56.08
N ASN A 136 27.71 -0.01 -56.12
CA ASN A 136 26.61 -0.40 -55.24
C ASN A 136 27.14 -0.57 -53.81
N THR A 137 26.40 -0.06 -52.83
CA THR A 137 26.82 -0.05 -51.42
C THR A 137 25.91 -0.92 -50.57
N GLY A 138 26.49 -1.88 -49.85
CA GLY A 138 25.83 -2.59 -48.77
C GLY A 138 26.29 -2.08 -47.41
N THR A 139 25.35 -1.89 -46.49
CA THR A 139 25.62 -1.35 -45.16
C THR A 139 25.06 -2.27 -44.08
N ARG A 140 25.86 -2.51 -43.04
CA ARG A 140 25.45 -3.19 -41.81
C ARG A 140 25.76 -2.34 -40.60
N ILE A 141 24.71 -1.91 -39.91
CA ILE A 141 24.81 -1.25 -38.62
C ILE A 141 24.62 -2.31 -37.54
N VAL A 142 25.62 -2.49 -36.69
CA VAL A 142 25.53 -3.26 -35.45
C VAL A 142 25.51 -2.25 -34.31
N ARG A 143 24.31 -1.93 -33.84
CA ARG A 143 24.14 -1.04 -32.69
C ARG A 143 24.77 -1.69 -31.46
N ASN A 144 25.61 -0.94 -30.75
CA ASN A 144 26.34 -1.37 -29.56
C ASN A 144 27.19 -2.64 -29.81
N GLY A 145 27.70 -2.80 -31.03
CA GLY A 145 28.47 -3.97 -31.44
C GLY A 145 29.86 -4.08 -30.80
N LEU A 146 30.38 -2.99 -30.23
CA LEU A 146 31.69 -2.98 -29.57
C LEU A 146 31.55 -2.50 -28.13
N ASN A 147 32.06 -3.27 -27.16
CA ASN A 147 32.08 -2.88 -25.74
C ASN A 147 33.53 -2.79 -25.24
N ILE A 148 33.96 -1.57 -24.91
CA ILE A 148 35.27 -1.27 -24.34
C ILE A 148 35.14 -1.26 -22.81
N LYS A 149 35.63 -2.31 -22.15
CA LYS A 149 35.54 -2.49 -20.69
C LYS A 149 36.58 -1.66 -19.96
N SER A 150 36.18 -1.10 -18.82
CA SER A 150 37.12 -0.47 -17.89
C SER A 150 37.80 -1.48 -16.99
N GLU A 151 39.08 -1.28 -16.73
CA GLU A 151 39.83 -2.00 -15.70
C GLU A 151 39.66 -1.38 -14.30
N ALA A 152 38.99 -0.22 -14.21
CA ALA A 152 38.84 0.56 -13.00
C ALA A 152 37.38 0.80 -12.61
N PHE A 153 37.10 0.65 -11.31
CA PHE A 153 35.86 1.11 -10.67
C PHE A 153 36.08 2.56 -10.26
N VAL A 154 35.27 3.47 -10.78
CA VAL A 154 35.43 4.92 -10.57
C VAL A 154 34.20 5.45 -9.87
N SER A 155 34.42 6.10 -8.73
CA SER A 155 33.35 6.63 -7.89
C SER A 155 33.72 8.00 -7.32
N GLN A 156 32.71 8.83 -7.05
CA GLN A 156 32.87 10.13 -6.43
C GLN A 156 32.28 10.13 -5.03
N TRP A 157 33.01 10.71 -4.07
CA TRP A 157 32.65 10.72 -2.67
C TRP A 157 32.82 12.10 -2.05
N LYS A 158 31.95 12.46 -1.11
CA LYS A 158 31.98 13.72 -0.35
C LYS A 158 32.21 13.43 1.12
N THR A 159 33.41 13.76 1.61
CA THR A 159 33.92 13.30 2.92
C THR A 159 33.16 13.86 4.11
N ASP A 160 32.62 15.07 3.96
CA ASP A 160 31.88 15.83 4.99
C ASP A 160 30.38 15.51 5.03
N ASN A 161 29.88 14.64 4.14
CA ASN A 161 28.57 14.03 4.34
C ASN A 161 28.59 13.10 5.57
N ALA A 162 27.43 12.90 6.19
CA ALA A 162 27.30 12.01 7.35
C ALA A 162 27.75 10.57 7.01
N GLY A 163 28.47 9.94 7.93
CA GLY A 163 28.99 8.58 7.78
C GLY A 163 29.68 8.11 9.05
N SER A 164 30.21 6.90 9.02
CA SER A 164 30.95 6.32 10.15
C SER A 164 32.37 6.88 10.30
N SER A 165 33.01 7.28 9.20
CA SER A 165 34.35 7.87 9.23
C SER A 165 34.30 9.38 9.46
N GLY A 166 35.43 9.97 9.87
CA GLY A 166 35.56 11.40 10.12
C GLY A 166 35.22 12.30 8.91
N PRO A 167 35.01 13.61 9.11
CA PRO A 167 34.54 14.53 8.06
C PRO A 167 35.52 14.76 6.90
N ASN A 168 36.78 14.35 7.06
CA ASN A 168 37.82 14.32 6.04
C ASN A 168 38.26 12.88 5.73
N GLN A 169 37.40 11.89 5.96
CA GLN A 169 37.72 10.48 5.75
C GLN A 169 36.69 9.79 4.86
N ILE A 170 37.12 8.70 4.21
CA ILE A 170 36.27 7.72 3.54
C ILE A 170 36.73 6.33 3.96
N THR A 171 35.76 5.48 4.29
CA THR A 171 35.93 4.04 4.51
C THR A 171 35.17 3.25 3.45
N LEU A 172 35.85 2.38 2.71
CA LEU A 172 35.19 1.49 1.74
C LEU A 172 34.32 0.43 2.44
N PRO A 173 33.18 0.02 1.86
CA PRO A 173 32.25 -0.95 2.45
C PRO A 173 32.68 -2.41 2.19
N LEU A 174 33.93 -2.75 2.52
CA LEU A 174 34.47 -4.10 2.30
C LEU A 174 34.01 -5.08 3.40
N ARG A 175 33.72 -6.32 3.01
CA ARG A 175 33.18 -7.40 3.86
C ARG A 175 34.19 -8.53 4.09
N ALA A 176 34.10 -9.18 5.25
CA ALA A 176 34.99 -10.29 5.60
C ALA A 176 34.89 -11.50 4.65
N SER A 177 33.73 -11.69 4.01
CA SER A 177 33.43 -12.69 2.98
C SER A 177 34.08 -12.40 1.62
N GLY A 178 34.57 -11.18 1.42
CA GLY A 178 35.05 -10.71 0.13
C GLY A 178 36.45 -11.18 -0.23
N SER A 179 36.81 -10.94 -1.49
CA SER A 179 38.14 -11.19 -2.04
C SER A 179 38.68 -9.90 -2.63
N TYR A 180 39.90 -9.53 -2.21
CA TYR A 180 40.50 -8.24 -2.51
C TYR A 180 41.93 -8.42 -2.99
N ASN A 181 42.24 -7.83 -4.13
CA ASN A 181 43.60 -7.64 -4.60
C ASN A 181 43.59 -6.51 -5.65
N PHE A 182 43.55 -5.28 -5.16
CA PHE A 182 43.42 -4.10 -6.02
C PHE A 182 44.28 -2.95 -5.53
N GLN A 183 44.60 -2.06 -6.46
CA GLN A 183 45.17 -0.75 -6.16
C GLN A 183 44.07 0.29 -6.09
N ILE A 184 44.16 1.17 -5.10
CA ILE A 184 43.26 2.31 -4.94
C ILE A 184 44.04 3.60 -5.07
N ASN A 185 43.49 4.53 -5.84
CA ASN A 185 43.86 5.93 -5.87
C ASN A 185 42.71 6.73 -5.25
N TRP A 186 42.99 7.42 -4.15
CA TRP A 186 42.00 8.17 -3.38
C TRP A 186 41.67 9.54 -3.99
N GLY A 187 42.41 9.98 -5.01
CA GLY A 187 42.18 11.25 -5.69
C GLY A 187 42.74 12.46 -4.94
N ASP A 188 43.64 12.24 -3.99
CA ASP A 188 44.41 13.28 -3.31
C ASP A 188 45.57 13.79 -4.20
N ALA A 189 46.05 15.00 -3.92
CA ALA A 189 47.20 15.57 -4.63
C ALA A 189 48.49 15.32 -3.83
N PRO A 190 49.56 14.78 -4.45
CA PRO A 190 49.67 14.42 -5.87
C PRO A 190 48.98 13.07 -6.21
N LEU A 191 48.27 13.03 -7.35
CA LEU A 191 47.41 11.95 -7.84
C LEU A 191 48.10 10.59 -8.11
N ALA A 192 49.36 10.41 -7.71
CA ALA A 192 50.17 9.24 -8.02
C ALA A 192 50.33 8.26 -6.82
N VAL A 193 49.74 8.56 -5.66
CA VAL A 193 49.78 7.64 -4.51
C VAL A 193 48.73 6.55 -4.71
N THR A 194 49.19 5.33 -4.99
CA THR A 194 48.34 4.14 -5.02
C THR A 194 48.63 3.25 -3.82
N GLU A 195 47.59 2.82 -3.11
CA GLU A 195 47.69 1.85 -2.02
C GLU A 195 47.16 0.49 -2.48
N THR A 196 47.73 -0.60 -1.97
CA THR A 196 47.25 -1.96 -2.28
C THR A 196 46.38 -2.47 -1.14
N ILE A 197 45.16 -2.92 -1.45
CA ILE A 197 44.24 -3.52 -0.50
C ILE A 197 44.07 -5.01 -0.84
N THR A 198 44.42 -5.86 0.13
CA THR A 198 44.33 -7.33 0.03
C THR A 198 43.38 -7.96 1.05
N ALA A 199 42.83 -7.18 1.98
CA ALA A 199 41.91 -7.64 3.01
C ALA A 199 40.90 -6.56 3.39
N TYR A 200 39.69 -6.96 3.81
CA TYR A 200 38.59 -6.04 4.17
C TYR A 200 38.91 -5.10 5.34
N ASN A 201 39.86 -5.47 6.19
CA ASN A 201 40.28 -4.73 7.37
C ASN A 201 41.71 -4.18 7.26
N ALA A 202 42.27 -4.10 6.03
CA ALA A 202 43.56 -3.48 5.84
C ALA A 202 43.51 -2.00 6.29
N PRO A 203 44.58 -1.45 6.89
CA PRO A 203 44.59 -0.04 7.35
C PRO A 203 44.21 0.96 6.25
N ALA A 204 44.64 0.67 5.02
CA ALA A 204 44.33 1.44 3.82
C ALA A 204 42.85 1.44 3.41
N VAL A 205 41.95 0.68 4.06
CA VAL A 205 40.50 0.70 3.75
C VAL A 205 39.84 2.00 4.19
N THR A 206 40.44 2.71 5.16
CA THR A 206 40.03 4.05 5.57
C THR A 206 41.12 5.05 5.23
N HIS A 207 40.79 6.03 4.40
CA HIS A 207 41.72 7.08 4.01
C HIS A 207 41.36 8.41 4.67
N THR A 208 42.38 9.22 4.98
CA THR A 208 42.25 10.54 5.61
C THR A 208 42.83 11.61 4.70
N TYR A 209 41.97 12.49 4.20
CA TYR A 209 42.32 13.62 3.36
C TYR A 209 42.83 14.80 4.19
N SER A 210 43.66 15.66 3.58
CA SER A 210 44.19 16.87 4.23
C SER A 210 43.10 17.90 4.57
N ALA A 211 41.99 17.89 3.85
CA ALA A 211 40.81 18.71 4.12
C ALA A 211 39.53 17.94 3.74
N PRO A 212 38.37 18.30 4.30
CA PRO A 212 37.10 17.83 3.76
C PRO A 212 36.87 18.29 2.32
N GLY A 213 36.22 17.45 1.51
CA GLY A 213 35.99 17.76 0.11
C GLY A 213 35.27 16.67 -0.67
N THR A 214 35.20 16.86 -1.98
CA THR A 214 34.70 15.86 -2.92
C THR A 214 35.87 15.29 -3.71
N TYR A 215 36.01 13.97 -3.70
CA TYR A 215 37.14 13.25 -4.27
C TYR A 215 36.67 12.15 -5.22
N THR A 216 37.49 11.90 -6.25
CA THR A 216 37.28 10.81 -7.20
C THR A 216 38.17 9.65 -6.80
N VAL A 217 37.55 8.55 -6.36
CA VAL A 217 38.22 7.33 -5.97
C VAL A 217 38.24 6.37 -7.15
N THR A 218 39.43 5.91 -7.52
CA THR A 218 39.66 4.97 -8.62
C THR A 218 40.26 3.68 -8.09
N ILE A 219 39.58 2.55 -8.31
CA ILE A 219 40.05 1.22 -7.89
C ILE A 219 40.34 0.37 -9.12
N THR A 220 41.60 -0.06 -9.27
CA THR A 220 42.05 -0.90 -10.39
C THR A 220 42.46 -2.27 -9.88
N ALA A 221 41.93 -3.33 -10.46
CA ALA A 221 42.32 -4.69 -10.12
C ALA A 221 43.76 -4.98 -10.59
N LEU A 222 44.57 -5.67 -9.78
CA LEU A 222 45.95 -6.00 -10.15
C LEU A 222 46.00 -7.17 -11.15
N SER A 223 46.61 -6.92 -12.31
CA SER A 223 46.48 -7.66 -13.58
C SER A 223 47.17 -9.03 -13.68
N SER A 224 47.86 -9.52 -12.65
CA SER A 224 48.51 -10.85 -12.69
C SER A 224 47.53 -12.03 -12.58
N VAL A 225 46.23 -11.76 -12.37
CA VAL A 225 45.17 -12.75 -12.38
C VAL A 225 43.99 -12.20 -13.19
N PRO A 226 43.54 -12.85 -14.29
CA PRO A 226 42.39 -12.41 -15.11
C PRO A 226 41.06 -12.28 -14.33
N THR A 227 41.04 -12.76 -13.09
CA THR A 227 39.90 -12.77 -12.16
C THR A 227 40.11 -11.89 -10.91
N ALA A 228 41.08 -10.98 -10.88
CA ALA A 228 41.20 -10.00 -9.80
C ALA A 228 39.97 -9.07 -9.84
N LYS A 229 39.11 -9.15 -8.83
CA LYS A 229 37.81 -8.47 -8.76
C LYS A 229 37.59 -7.92 -7.37
N ILE A 230 36.73 -6.92 -7.25
CA ILE A 230 36.28 -6.41 -5.95
C ILE A 230 35.03 -7.22 -5.58
N GLN A 231 35.19 -8.28 -4.78
CA GLN A 231 34.07 -9.07 -4.26
C GLN A 231 33.91 -8.78 -2.77
N GLY A 232 32.68 -8.62 -2.29
CA GLY A 232 32.41 -8.24 -0.90
C GLY A 232 32.25 -6.74 -0.68
N TRP A 233 31.38 -6.10 -1.46
CA TRP A 233 31.06 -4.68 -1.35
C TRP A 233 29.64 -4.52 -0.81
N ALA A 234 29.44 -4.12 0.45
CA ALA A 234 28.09 -3.93 0.99
C ALA A 234 28.01 -2.97 2.17
N PHE A 235 27.10 -1.99 2.10
CA PHE A 235 26.90 -1.01 3.15
C PHE A 235 26.01 -1.48 4.31
N PHE A 236 25.03 -2.35 4.06
CA PHE A 236 24.03 -2.76 5.07
C PHE A 236 23.34 -1.58 5.77
N ASN A 237 23.03 -0.51 5.02
CA ASN A 237 22.49 0.74 5.55
C ASN A 237 23.36 1.37 6.67
N GLY A 238 24.67 1.13 6.64
CA GLY A 238 25.67 1.66 7.57
C GLY A 238 26.82 2.35 6.85
N GLY A 239 27.97 2.42 7.51
CA GLY A 239 29.22 2.92 6.93
C GLY A 239 29.13 4.36 6.39
N ASP A 240 29.91 4.61 5.35
CA ASP A 240 29.98 5.91 4.66
C ASP A 240 29.03 6.01 3.46
N ARG A 241 27.91 5.27 3.46
CA ARG A 241 26.99 5.19 2.31
C ARG A 241 26.47 6.53 1.80
N LEU A 242 26.26 7.51 2.69
CA LEU A 242 25.79 8.85 2.30
C LEU A 242 26.92 9.73 1.73
N LYS A 243 28.17 9.32 1.91
CA LYS A 243 29.33 9.97 1.32
C LYS A 243 29.51 9.59 -0.15
N LEU A 244 29.06 8.41 -0.59
CA LEU A 244 29.09 8.00 -2.00
C LEU A 244 28.06 8.81 -2.81
N LEU A 245 28.54 9.61 -3.76
CA LEU A 245 27.71 10.51 -4.58
C LEU A 245 27.46 9.99 -5.98
N ASN A 246 28.47 9.38 -6.61
CA ASN A 246 28.35 8.94 -8.00
C ASN A 246 29.19 7.69 -8.28
N ILE A 247 28.68 6.81 -9.13
CA ILE A 247 29.46 5.75 -9.78
C ILE A 247 29.48 6.05 -11.28
N SER A 248 30.69 6.29 -11.81
CA SER A 248 30.91 6.63 -13.20
C SER A 248 31.53 5.49 -14.03
N MET A 249 32.05 4.45 -13.38
CA MET A 249 32.46 3.18 -14.02
C MET A 249 32.33 2.02 -13.02
N TRP A 250 31.73 0.90 -13.44
CA TRP A 250 31.63 -0.32 -12.62
C TRP A 250 32.94 -1.11 -12.57
N GLY A 251 33.66 -1.20 -13.69
CA GLY A 251 34.98 -1.82 -13.80
C GLY A 251 35.06 -3.23 -13.17
N PRO A 252 36.00 -3.48 -12.23
CA PRO A 252 36.21 -4.80 -11.63
C PRO A 252 35.25 -5.13 -10.48
N LEU A 253 34.25 -4.29 -10.17
CA LEU A 253 33.28 -4.56 -9.11
C LEU A 253 32.43 -5.78 -9.46
N ARG A 254 32.37 -6.74 -8.53
CA ARG A 254 31.47 -7.90 -8.58
C ARG A 254 30.75 -8.03 -7.25
N LEU A 255 29.43 -7.95 -7.26
CA LEU A 255 28.65 -7.89 -6.03
C LEU A 255 28.77 -9.18 -5.18
N GLY A 256 28.98 -10.35 -5.81
CA GLY A 256 28.96 -11.61 -5.07
C GLY A 256 27.56 -11.86 -4.49
N ASN A 257 27.43 -12.30 -3.25
CA ASN A 257 26.14 -12.63 -2.61
C ASN A 257 25.99 -12.05 -1.20
N ASP A 258 26.65 -10.91 -0.92
CA ASP A 258 26.60 -10.25 0.38
C ASP A 258 25.29 -9.49 0.66
N GLU A 259 24.48 -9.24 -0.38
CA GLU A 259 23.23 -8.47 -0.30
C GLU A 259 23.45 -7.00 0.11
N GLN A 260 22.38 -6.19 0.06
CA GLN A 260 22.36 -4.82 0.60
C GLN A 260 23.53 -3.93 0.15
N TYR A 261 23.95 -4.12 -1.10
CA TYR A 261 25.21 -3.61 -1.64
C TYR A 261 25.33 -2.08 -1.54
N PHE A 262 24.31 -1.37 -2.01
CA PHE A 262 24.17 0.08 -1.97
C PHE A 262 23.04 0.55 -1.05
N ASN A 263 22.52 -0.34 -0.18
CA ASN A 263 21.39 -0.03 0.69
C ASN A 263 21.65 1.23 1.53
N GLY A 264 20.77 2.21 1.40
CA GLY A 264 20.79 3.48 2.11
C GLY A 264 21.77 4.52 1.55
N ALA A 265 22.39 4.27 0.40
CA ALA A 265 23.19 5.29 -0.31
C ALA A 265 22.26 6.34 -0.95
N GLU A 266 21.62 7.17 -0.11
CA GLU A 266 20.54 8.07 -0.51
C GLU A 266 20.99 9.12 -1.52
N ASN A 267 22.27 9.53 -1.48
CA ASN A 267 22.87 10.54 -2.35
C ASN A 267 23.45 9.95 -3.66
N LEU A 268 23.38 8.63 -3.85
CA LEU A 268 23.99 7.96 -4.99
C LEU A 268 23.26 8.29 -6.30
N THR A 269 24.02 8.77 -7.27
CA THR A 269 23.66 8.85 -8.70
C THR A 269 24.54 7.89 -9.50
N ILE A 270 24.13 7.49 -10.70
CA ILE A 270 24.93 6.57 -11.53
C ILE A 270 25.02 7.13 -12.95
N THR A 271 26.25 7.26 -13.45
CA THR A 271 26.55 7.72 -14.82
C THR A 271 27.48 6.73 -15.52
N ALA A 272 27.49 5.47 -15.07
CA ALA A 272 28.38 4.43 -15.54
C ALA A 272 28.19 4.12 -17.03
N SER A 273 29.26 4.22 -17.81
CA SER A 273 29.23 3.95 -19.26
C SER A 273 29.35 2.45 -19.61
N ASP A 274 29.81 1.64 -18.65
CA ASP A 274 29.90 0.18 -18.71
C ASP A 274 28.74 -0.51 -17.97
N ALA A 275 28.69 -1.84 -18.04
CA ALA A 275 27.69 -2.65 -17.34
C ALA A 275 28.31 -3.36 -16.14
N LEU A 276 27.55 -3.49 -15.06
CA LEU A 276 27.98 -4.20 -13.86
C LEU A 276 28.15 -5.70 -14.13
N ASP A 277 29.27 -6.27 -13.68
CA ASP A 277 29.55 -7.70 -13.80
C ASP A 277 28.87 -8.50 -12.68
N LEU A 278 27.77 -9.17 -13.01
CA LEU A 278 26.99 -10.03 -12.11
C LEU A 278 27.45 -11.50 -12.12
N THR A 279 28.60 -11.82 -12.71
CA THR A 279 29.10 -13.20 -12.73
C THR A 279 29.29 -13.74 -11.30
N GLY A 280 28.54 -14.80 -10.96
CA GLY A 280 28.55 -15.43 -9.64
C GLY A 280 27.58 -14.83 -8.62
N THR A 281 26.88 -13.74 -8.97
CA THR A 281 25.79 -13.19 -8.16
C THR A 281 24.51 -13.97 -8.45
N THR A 282 23.83 -14.38 -7.39
CA THR A 282 22.51 -15.04 -7.42
C THR A 282 21.49 -14.30 -6.55
N ASN A 283 21.93 -13.37 -5.70
CA ASN A 283 21.08 -12.68 -4.74
C ASN A 283 21.28 -11.15 -4.80
N MET A 284 20.24 -10.43 -5.20
CA MET A 284 20.19 -8.96 -5.28
C MET A 284 19.35 -8.33 -4.16
N TYR A 285 19.17 -9.05 -3.05
CA TYR A 285 18.34 -8.61 -1.92
C TYR A 285 18.72 -7.19 -1.47
N ASN A 286 17.76 -6.27 -1.53
CA ASN A 286 17.90 -4.86 -1.13
C ASN A 286 19.11 -4.13 -1.75
N ALA A 287 19.58 -4.54 -2.94
CA ALA A 287 20.80 -4.01 -3.54
C ALA A 287 20.86 -2.47 -3.62
N PHE A 288 19.74 -1.84 -3.98
CA PHE A 288 19.56 -0.38 -4.11
C PHE A 288 18.43 0.14 -3.22
N MET A 289 18.13 -0.56 -2.12
CA MET A 289 17.11 -0.11 -1.17
C MET A 289 17.47 1.29 -0.64
N ASN A 290 16.50 2.20 -0.55
CA ASN A 290 16.68 3.60 -0.15
C ASN A 290 17.68 4.41 -1.00
N CYS A 291 18.03 4.01 -2.21
CA CYS A 291 18.81 4.85 -3.13
C CYS A 291 17.91 5.93 -3.77
N LYS A 292 17.52 6.93 -2.98
CA LYS A 292 16.50 7.94 -3.34
C LYS A 292 16.90 8.87 -4.50
N SER A 293 18.19 9.07 -4.74
CA SER A 293 18.71 9.95 -5.80
C SER A 293 18.91 9.24 -7.15
N ILE A 294 18.70 7.92 -7.23
CA ILE A 294 18.82 7.19 -8.50
C ILE A 294 17.57 7.49 -9.35
N THR A 295 17.77 8.28 -10.41
CA THR A 295 16.81 8.47 -11.49
C THR A 295 17.08 7.55 -12.67
N THR A 296 18.37 7.29 -12.93
CA THR A 296 18.83 6.37 -13.97
C THR A 296 20.12 5.65 -13.57
N ILE A 297 20.31 4.47 -14.15
CA ILE A 297 21.44 3.55 -14.10
C ILE A 297 21.71 3.20 -15.58
N PRO A 298 22.58 3.95 -16.26
CA PRO A 298 22.84 3.70 -17.67
C PRO A 298 23.32 2.27 -17.90
N ASN A 299 22.89 1.67 -19.02
CA ASN A 299 23.13 0.28 -19.39
C ASN A 299 22.56 -0.80 -18.43
N ILE A 300 21.64 -0.46 -17.52
CA ILE A 300 21.05 -1.45 -16.62
C ILE A 300 20.37 -2.61 -17.35
N GLY A 301 19.68 -2.36 -18.47
CA GLY A 301 19.08 -3.41 -19.29
C GLY A 301 20.08 -4.42 -19.86
N ARG A 302 21.39 -4.14 -19.82
CA ARG A 302 22.46 -5.03 -20.31
C ARG A 302 23.08 -5.91 -19.23
N TRP A 303 22.63 -5.78 -17.99
CA TRP A 303 23.11 -6.62 -16.91
C TRP A 303 22.74 -8.08 -17.19
N LYS A 304 23.71 -8.99 -17.00
CA LYS A 304 23.51 -10.43 -17.23
C LYS A 304 22.81 -11.04 -16.01
N THR A 305 21.48 -11.02 -16.00
CA THR A 305 20.65 -11.42 -14.85
C THR A 305 20.25 -12.89 -14.82
N HIS A 306 20.66 -13.72 -15.79
CA HIS A 306 20.19 -15.11 -15.95
C HIS A 306 20.46 -16.03 -14.75
N SER A 307 21.42 -15.68 -13.89
CA SER A 307 21.78 -16.45 -12.67
C SER A 307 21.11 -15.92 -11.40
N ILE A 308 20.36 -14.82 -11.47
CA ILE A 308 19.73 -14.21 -10.30
C ILE A 308 18.51 -15.02 -9.89
N LEU A 309 18.43 -15.35 -8.60
CA LEU A 309 17.34 -16.09 -7.97
C LEU A 309 16.47 -15.19 -7.08
N ILE A 310 17.08 -14.17 -6.46
CA ILE A 310 16.41 -13.28 -5.48
C ILE A 310 16.60 -11.83 -5.91
N THR A 311 15.49 -11.10 -6.06
CA THR A 311 15.46 -9.64 -6.30
C THR A 311 14.67 -8.89 -5.23
N SER A 312 14.34 -9.58 -4.14
CA SER A 312 13.51 -9.04 -3.07
C SER A 312 14.07 -7.70 -2.56
N GLY A 313 13.21 -6.68 -2.57
CA GLY A 313 13.53 -5.33 -2.15
C GLY A 313 14.60 -4.58 -2.95
N MET A 314 15.03 -5.08 -4.12
CA MET A 314 16.17 -4.53 -4.89
C MET A 314 16.11 -3.00 -5.06
N PHE A 315 14.95 -2.43 -5.37
CA PHE A 315 14.71 -0.98 -5.54
C PHE A 315 13.73 -0.42 -4.51
N ARG A 316 13.58 -1.07 -3.36
CA ARG A 316 12.66 -0.64 -2.32
C ARG A 316 13.00 0.78 -1.83
N PHE A 317 12.03 1.69 -1.90
CA PHE A 317 12.16 3.12 -1.58
C PHE A 317 13.18 3.89 -2.44
N ALA A 318 13.59 3.35 -3.59
CA ALA A 318 14.25 4.13 -4.65
C ALA A 318 13.19 4.93 -5.41
N SER A 319 12.68 5.99 -4.77
CA SER A 319 11.43 6.66 -5.16
C SER A 319 11.40 7.23 -6.59
N LEU A 320 12.55 7.56 -7.16
CA LEU A 320 12.70 8.17 -8.48
C LEU A 320 13.10 7.16 -9.58
N PHE A 321 13.25 5.87 -9.25
CA PHE A 321 13.75 4.87 -10.19
C PHE A 321 12.67 4.47 -11.21
N ASN A 322 12.96 4.59 -12.51
CA ASN A 322 12.04 4.22 -13.60
C ASN A 322 12.77 3.85 -14.92
N ASP A 323 13.91 3.17 -14.84
CA ASP A 323 14.67 2.79 -16.04
C ASP A 323 14.12 1.56 -16.77
N ASP A 324 14.49 1.45 -18.06
CA ASP A 324 14.21 0.29 -18.89
C ASP A 324 15.01 -0.95 -18.44
N ILE A 325 14.27 -1.91 -17.90
CA ILE A 325 14.72 -3.24 -17.48
C ILE A 325 14.02 -4.36 -18.26
N SER A 326 13.41 -4.04 -19.40
CA SER A 326 12.68 -4.99 -20.25
C SER A 326 13.56 -6.13 -20.78
N GLN A 327 14.87 -5.89 -20.90
CA GLN A 327 15.85 -6.83 -21.46
C GLN A 327 16.44 -7.81 -20.44
N TRP A 328 16.02 -7.73 -19.17
CA TRP A 328 16.48 -8.67 -18.15
C TRP A 328 15.95 -10.09 -18.40
N THR A 329 16.80 -11.07 -18.16
CA THR A 329 16.40 -12.48 -18.08
C THR A 329 15.92 -12.77 -16.67
N THR A 330 14.63 -13.03 -16.49
CA THR A 330 13.96 -13.19 -15.18
C THR A 330 13.50 -14.61 -14.88
N SER A 331 13.64 -15.54 -15.84
CA SER A 331 13.13 -16.92 -15.77
C SER A 331 13.66 -17.76 -14.59
N SER A 332 14.77 -17.37 -13.96
CA SER A 332 15.38 -18.07 -12.82
C SER A 332 14.95 -17.51 -11.46
N ILE A 333 14.28 -16.35 -11.43
CA ILE A 333 13.98 -15.62 -10.20
C ILE A 333 12.80 -16.27 -9.48
N THR A 334 12.98 -16.60 -8.20
CA THR A 334 11.96 -17.22 -7.35
C THR A 334 11.34 -16.25 -6.35
N ASP A 335 12.08 -15.21 -5.92
CA ASP A 335 11.60 -14.19 -4.97
C ASP A 335 11.77 -12.77 -5.54
N MET A 336 10.63 -12.12 -5.80
CA MET A 336 10.53 -10.73 -6.26
C MET A 336 9.84 -9.83 -5.22
N SER A 337 9.71 -10.30 -3.98
CA SER A 337 8.94 -9.60 -2.94
C SER A 337 9.47 -8.20 -2.68
N GLY A 338 8.58 -7.21 -2.65
CA GLY A 338 8.95 -5.82 -2.36
C GLY A 338 9.94 -5.16 -3.34
N MET A 339 10.23 -5.76 -4.51
CA MET A 339 11.28 -5.29 -5.41
C MET A 339 11.18 -3.79 -5.74
N PHE A 340 9.97 -3.28 -5.96
CA PHE A 340 9.66 -1.87 -6.23
C PHE A 340 8.81 -1.23 -5.12
N GLN A 341 8.83 -1.77 -3.91
CA GLN A 341 8.06 -1.23 -2.80
C GLN A 341 8.46 0.23 -2.54
N GLY A 342 7.54 1.18 -2.69
CA GLY A 342 7.77 2.61 -2.49
C GLY A 342 8.64 3.27 -3.56
N ALA A 343 8.93 2.58 -4.68
CA ALA A 343 9.49 3.20 -5.87
C ALA A 343 8.38 3.99 -6.58
N ALA A 344 8.06 5.17 -6.05
CA ALA A 344 6.86 5.93 -6.38
C ALA A 344 6.70 6.22 -7.88
N ASP A 345 7.80 6.52 -8.58
CA ASP A 345 7.80 6.86 -10.01
C ASP A 345 7.93 5.64 -10.94
N PHE A 346 8.10 4.44 -10.39
CA PHE A 346 8.35 3.24 -11.20
C PHE A 346 7.12 2.86 -12.05
N ASN A 347 7.33 2.82 -13.36
CA ASN A 347 6.34 2.43 -14.37
C ASN A 347 7.01 1.93 -15.66
N ALA A 348 8.22 1.35 -15.58
CA ALA A 348 8.94 0.84 -16.74
C ALA A 348 8.29 -0.45 -17.27
N ASP A 349 8.35 -0.66 -18.60
CA ASP A 349 7.74 -1.85 -19.23
C ASP A 349 8.45 -3.14 -18.81
N ILE A 350 7.69 -4.01 -18.15
CA ILE A 350 8.10 -5.34 -17.69
C ILE A 350 7.16 -6.44 -18.22
N SER A 351 6.35 -6.12 -19.24
CA SER A 351 5.35 -7.03 -19.81
C SER A 351 5.94 -8.31 -20.40
N GLN A 352 7.22 -8.28 -20.81
CA GLN A 352 7.94 -9.39 -21.42
C GLN A 352 8.73 -10.26 -20.44
N TRP A 353 8.66 -9.97 -19.14
CA TRP A 353 9.35 -10.79 -18.14
C TRP A 353 8.74 -12.19 -18.02
N ASP A 354 9.62 -13.19 -17.92
CA ASP A 354 9.24 -14.55 -17.55
C ASP A 354 9.27 -14.69 -16.03
N VAL A 355 8.08 -14.68 -15.42
CA VAL A 355 7.90 -14.84 -13.96
C VAL A 355 7.44 -16.26 -13.58
N SER A 356 7.57 -17.24 -14.49
CA SER A 356 7.04 -18.60 -14.31
C SER A 356 7.61 -19.38 -13.12
N HIS A 357 8.75 -18.96 -12.57
CA HIS A 357 9.37 -19.58 -11.39
C HIS A 357 9.19 -18.76 -10.11
N ALA A 358 8.59 -17.57 -10.19
CA ALA A 358 8.36 -16.72 -9.02
C ALA A 358 7.31 -17.34 -8.10
N THR A 359 7.72 -17.65 -6.86
CA THR A 359 6.81 -18.20 -5.83
C THR A 359 6.33 -17.12 -4.86
N ASN A 360 7.08 -16.03 -4.70
CA ASN A 360 6.77 -14.90 -3.84
C ASN A 360 6.79 -13.57 -4.61
N LEU A 361 5.60 -12.99 -4.80
CA LEU A 361 5.38 -11.69 -5.44
C LEU A 361 4.86 -10.64 -4.43
N SER A 362 4.90 -10.96 -3.13
CA SER A 362 4.31 -10.12 -2.10
C SER A 362 4.91 -8.71 -2.08
N GLY A 363 4.06 -7.70 -2.03
CA GLY A 363 4.46 -6.29 -1.95
C GLY A 363 5.29 -5.76 -3.13
N MET A 364 5.41 -6.48 -4.25
CA MET A 364 6.32 -6.13 -5.36
C MET A 364 6.18 -4.67 -5.81
N PHE A 365 4.95 -4.15 -5.87
CA PHE A 365 4.60 -2.77 -6.24
C PHE A 365 3.91 -1.99 -5.10
N LEU A 366 4.09 -2.41 -3.85
CA LEU A 366 3.49 -1.75 -2.69
C LEU A 366 3.94 -0.28 -2.62
N GLY A 367 3.03 0.67 -2.85
CA GLY A 367 3.30 2.11 -2.87
C GLY A 367 4.06 2.60 -4.12
N ALA A 368 4.13 1.82 -5.20
CA ALA A 368 4.60 2.29 -6.50
C ALA A 368 3.46 3.11 -7.16
N LEU A 369 3.36 4.37 -6.76
CA LEU A 369 2.20 5.23 -7.04
C LEU A 369 1.87 5.36 -8.54
N ALA A 370 2.91 5.43 -9.39
CA ALA A 370 2.77 5.60 -10.84
C ALA A 370 2.59 4.28 -11.63
N PHE A 371 2.72 3.12 -10.98
CA PHE A 371 2.77 1.84 -11.67
C PHE A 371 1.43 1.47 -12.32
N ASN A 372 1.43 1.24 -13.63
CA ASN A 372 0.24 0.89 -14.41
C ASN A 372 0.56 0.09 -15.69
N GLN A 373 1.58 -0.77 -15.65
CA GLN A 373 1.99 -1.57 -16.82
C GLN A 373 1.13 -2.81 -17.02
N ASN A 374 0.92 -3.20 -18.29
CA ASN A 374 0.13 -4.39 -18.65
C ASN A 374 0.89 -5.68 -18.30
N LEU A 375 0.36 -6.46 -17.37
CA LEU A 375 0.93 -7.72 -16.90
C LEU A 375 0.12 -8.95 -17.31
N ASP A 376 -0.89 -8.81 -18.18
CA ASP A 376 -1.83 -9.89 -18.53
C ASP A 376 -1.16 -11.09 -19.22
N LEU A 377 0.09 -10.96 -19.68
CA LEU A 377 0.87 -12.04 -20.30
C LEU A 377 1.81 -12.77 -19.33
N TRP A 378 1.90 -12.33 -18.07
CA TRP A 378 2.75 -12.99 -17.09
C TRP A 378 2.23 -14.37 -16.73
N ASN A 379 3.13 -15.35 -16.74
CA ASN A 379 2.85 -16.67 -16.20
C ASN A 379 3.12 -16.69 -14.68
N VAL A 380 2.07 -16.51 -13.88
CA VAL A 380 2.14 -16.51 -12.41
C VAL A 380 1.80 -17.86 -11.77
N SER A 381 1.79 -18.96 -12.54
CA SER A 381 1.26 -20.27 -12.08
C SER A 381 1.99 -20.87 -10.88
N SER A 382 3.22 -20.44 -10.59
CA SER A 382 4.05 -20.90 -9.48
C SER A 382 3.90 -20.05 -8.21
N ALA A 383 3.22 -18.91 -8.30
CA ALA A 383 3.09 -17.98 -7.18
C ALA A 383 2.18 -18.57 -6.09
N THR A 384 2.64 -18.46 -4.84
CA THR A 384 1.87 -18.91 -3.65
C THR A 384 1.49 -17.75 -2.74
N ASN A 385 2.22 -16.63 -2.81
CA ASN A 385 2.00 -15.42 -2.03
C ASN A 385 2.00 -14.18 -2.94
N MET A 386 0.86 -13.49 -2.99
CA MET A 386 0.67 -12.21 -3.70
C MET A 386 0.16 -11.11 -2.76
N SER A 387 0.33 -11.30 -1.44
CA SER A 387 -0.13 -10.32 -0.44
C SER A 387 0.49 -8.95 -0.70
N ALA A 388 -0.34 -7.91 -0.60
CA ALA A 388 0.02 -6.51 -0.80
C ALA A 388 0.71 -6.16 -2.15
N MET A 389 0.68 -7.03 -3.17
CA MET A 389 1.43 -6.86 -4.41
C MET A 389 1.24 -5.48 -5.07
N PHE A 390 0.02 -4.96 -5.11
CA PHE A 390 -0.33 -3.64 -5.65
C PHE A 390 -0.85 -2.68 -4.59
N ASN A 391 -0.67 -2.96 -3.30
CA ASN A 391 -1.19 -2.11 -2.23
C ASN A 391 -0.67 -0.67 -2.41
N ARG A 392 -1.57 0.32 -2.44
CA ARG A 392 -1.28 1.74 -2.71
C ARG A 392 -0.59 2.02 -4.06
N ALA A 393 -0.64 1.13 -5.04
CA ALA A 393 -0.32 1.46 -6.43
C ALA A 393 -1.50 2.24 -7.05
N GLU A 394 -1.63 3.52 -6.71
CA GLU A 394 -2.86 4.29 -6.95
C GLU A 394 -3.25 4.40 -8.44
N ALA A 395 -2.27 4.40 -9.35
CA ALA A 395 -2.50 4.45 -10.79
C ALA A 395 -2.89 3.10 -11.43
N PHE A 396 -2.74 1.98 -10.71
CA PHE A 396 -2.88 0.65 -11.29
C PHE A 396 -4.34 0.32 -11.65
N ASN A 397 -4.60 0.04 -12.94
CA ASN A 397 -5.92 -0.33 -13.45
C ASN A 397 -5.83 -1.25 -14.70
N GLN A 398 -4.96 -2.25 -14.66
CA GLN A 398 -4.76 -3.18 -15.78
C GLN A 398 -5.58 -4.46 -15.61
N GLN A 399 -5.93 -5.09 -16.75
CA GLN A 399 -6.58 -6.41 -16.77
C GLN A 399 -5.56 -7.50 -16.41
N LEU A 400 -6.01 -8.54 -15.70
CA LEU A 400 -5.17 -9.67 -15.27
C LEU A 400 -5.88 -11.01 -15.53
N LYS A 401 -6.67 -11.07 -16.59
CA LYS A 401 -7.60 -12.17 -16.89
C LYS A 401 -6.91 -13.49 -17.27
N ASN A 402 -5.67 -13.47 -17.75
CA ASN A 402 -4.95 -14.70 -18.10
C ASN A 402 -4.05 -15.23 -16.96
N TRP A 403 -4.06 -14.60 -15.79
CA TRP A 403 -3.28 -15.08 -14.66
C TRP A 403 -3.84 -16.39 -14.13
N ASN A 404 -2.98 -17.41 -14.02
CA ASN A 404 -3.29 -18.62 -13.28
C ASN A 404 -2.87 -18.45 -11.82
N VAL A 405 -3.86 -18.20 -10.95
CA VAL A 405 -3.65 -18.00 -9.50
C VAL A 405 -4.01 -19.23 -8.66
N SER A 406 -4.14 -20.41 -9.27
CA SER A 406 -4.63 -21.64 -8.62
C SER A 406 -3.76 -22.15 -7.46
N HIS A 407 -2.54 -21.62 -7.29
CA HIS A 407 -1.64 -21.98 -6.17
C HIS A 407 -1.51 -20.85 -5.12
N VAL A 408 -2.14 -19.70 -5.34
CA VAL A 408 -2.02 -18.55 -4.44
C VAL A 408 -2.89 -18.78 -3.21
N THR A 409 -2.25 -18.75 -2.04
CA THR A 409 -2.91 -18.97 -0.74
C THR A 409 -3.17 -17.66 0.02
N ASP A 410 -2.39 -16.61 -0.25
CA ASP A 410 -2.46 -15.32 0.44
C ASP A 410 -2.64 -14.16 -0.56
N PHE A 411 -3.84 -13.59 -0.55
CA PHE A 411 -4.26 -12.41 -1.32
C PHE A 411 -4.42 -11.16 -0.45
N ARG A 412 -4.03 -11.21 0.84
CA ARG A 412 -4.29 -10.12 1.78
C ARG A 412 -3.75 -8.81 1.22
N GLN A 413 -4.58 -7.78 1.26
CA GLN A 413 -4.24 -6.43 0.84
C GLN A 413 -3.76 -6.28 -0.62
N MET A 414 -3.90 -7.28 -1.48
CA MET A 414 -3.30 -7.28 -2.84
C MET A 414 -3.59 -6.00 -3.62
N PHE A 415 -4.82 -5.48 -3.55
CA PHE A 415 -5.27 -4.25 -4.20
C PHE A 415 -5.66 -3.17 -3.19
N GLN A 416 -5.24 -3.25 -1.93
CA GLN A 416 -5.64 -2.25 -0.94
C GLN A 416 -5.18 -0.85 -1.38
N GLY A 417 -6.09 0.12 -1.47
CA GLY A 417 -5.77 1.49 -1.86
C GLY A 417 -5.43 1.70 -3.34
N THR A 418 -5.64 0.71 -4.22
CA THR A 418 -5.62 0.93 -5.68
C THR A 418 -6.92 1.62 -6.12
N LYS A 419 -7.02 2.93 -5.87
CA LYS A 419 -8.27 3.70 -5.99
C LYS A 419 -8.95 3.58 -7.36
N LEU A 420 -8.17 3.37 -8.42
CA LEU A 420 -8.65 3.27 -9.80
C LEU A 420 -8.89 1.83 -10.28
N PHE A 421 -8.49 0.82 -9.52
CA PHE A 421 -8.47 -0.56 -10.00
C PHE A 421 -9.88 -1.09 -10.24
N ASN A 422 -10.13 -1.50 -11.48
CA ASN A 422 -11.32 -2.22 -11.92
C ASN A 422 -10.97 -3.15 -13.09
N GLY A 423 -9.77 -3.73 -13.08
CA GLY A 423 -9.29 -4.64 -14.13
C GLY A 423 -9.91 -6.04 -14.04
N ASP A 424 -10.15 -6.67 -15.19
CA ASP A 424 -10.79 -7.99 -15.27
C ASP A 424 -9.96 -9.09 -14.56
N ILE A 425 -10.60 -9.74 -13.59
CA ILE A 425 -10.09 -10.85 -12.76
C ILE A 425 -11.14 -11.96 -12.60
N LYS A 426 -12.15 -11.96 -13.49
CA LYS A 426 -13.34 -12.83 -13.36
C LYS A 426 -12.99 -14.31 -13.39
N ASN A 427 -12.01 -14.69 -14.21
CA ASN A 427 -11.68 -16.09 -14.49
C ASN A 427 -10.57 -16.66 -13.58
N TRP A 428 -10.25 -15.99 -12.47
CA TRP A 428 -9.26 -16.50 -11.52
C TRP A 428 -9.78 -17.74 -10.79
N ASP A 429 -8.96 -18.80 -10.78
CA ASP A 429 -9.14 -19.97 -9.91
C ASP A 429 -8.61 -19.64 -8.52
N THR A 430 -9.52 -19.33 -7.59
CA THR A 430 -9.19 -19.00 -6.19
C THR A 430 -9.28 -20.20 -5.25
N SER A 431 -9.39 -21.43 -5.77
CA SER A 431 -9.66 -22.63 -4.96
C SER A 431 -8.62 -22.90 -3.87
N ALA A 432 -7.37 -22.45 -4.03
CA ALA A 432 -6.31 -22.54 -3.02
C ALA A 432 -6.29 -21.40 -2.00
N ALA A 433 -7.09 -20.35 -2.17
CA ALA A 433 -7.04 -19.16 -1.32
C ALA A 433 -7.44 -19.47 0.13
N LEU A 434 -6.59 -19.02 1.08
CA LEU A 434 -6.82 -19.14 2.52
C LEU A 434 -7.11 -17.78 3.17
N LEU A 435 -6.49 -16.71 2.65
CA LEU A 435 -6.53 -15.36 3.24
C LEU A 435 -6.84 -14.30 2.17
N MET A 436 -7.95 -13.58 2.33
CA MET A 436 -8.41 -12.51 1.43
C MET A 436 -8.67 -11.18 2.17
N GLY A 437 -8.23 -11.08 3.43
CA GLY A 437 -8.40 -9.89 4.27
C GLY A 437 -7.89 -8.62 3.59
N SER A 438 -8.73 -7.59 3.55
CA SER A 438 -8.45 -6.27 2.97
C SER A 438 -8.06 -6.26 1.50
N MET A 439 -8.31 -7.35 0.74
CA MET A 439 -7.86 -7.46 -0.66
C MET A 439 -8.25 -6.26 -1.52
N PHE A 440 -9.48 -5.75 -1.36
CA PHE A 440 -10.03 -4.60 -2.09
C PHE A 440 -10.31 -3.40 -1.19
N ARG A 441 -9.74 -3.32 0.03
CA ARG A 441 -9.97 -2.16 0.91
C ARG A 441 -9.53 -0.86 0.24
N ASP A 442 -10.33 0.20 0.32
CA ASP A 442 -10.11 1.51 -0.30
C ASP A 442 -9.99 1.47 -1.85
N THR A 443 -10.56 0.46 -2.53
CA THR A 443 -10.64 0.38 -4.01
C THR A 443 -11.92 1.06 -4.52
N TYR A 444 -11.89 2.39 -4.64
CA TYR A 444 -13.10 3.19 -4.81
C TYR A 444 -13.93 2.88 -6.05
N LEU A 445 -13.30 2.38 -7.13
CA LEU A 445 -13.96 2.08 -8.40
C LEU A 445 -14.16 0.58 -8.67
N PHE A 446 -13.74 -0.30 -7.75
CA PHE A 446 -13.80 -1.74 -7.97
C PHE A 446 -15.24 -2.26 -7.95
N ASN A 447 -15.65 -2.88 -9.06
CA ASN A 447 -16.96 -3.54 -9.20
C ASN A 447 -16.91 -4.64 -10.28
N GLN A 448 -15.78 -5.35 -10.43
CA GLN A 448 -15.66 -6.44 -11.40
C GLN A 448 -16.41 -7.69 -10.95
N ASP A 449 -16.96 -8.43 -11.91
CA ASP A 449 -17.67 -9.68 -11.65
C ASP A 449 -16.70 -10.74 -11.09
N ILE A 450 -16.92 -11.11 -9.83
CA ILE A 450 -16.19 -12.12 -9.06
C ILE A 450 -17.14 -13.22 -8.55
N THR A 451 -18.32 -13.33 -9.15
CA THR A 451 -19.36 -14.30 -8.76
C THR A 451 -18.86 -15.74 -8.83
N GLY A 452 -17.98 -16.03 -9.79
CA GLY A 452 -17.45 -17.37 -10.06
C GLY A 452 -16.26 -17.81 -9.20
N TRP A 453 -15.80 -16.98 -8.26
CA TRP A 453 -14.65 -17.33 -7.41
C TRP A 453 -14.98 -18.47 -6.43
N GLU A 454 -14.02 -19.37 -6.26
CA GLU A 454 -14.07 -20.48 -5.31
C GLU A 454 -13.52 -20.04 -3.95
N THR A 455 -14.39 -19.85 -2.95
CA THR A 455 -14.01 -19.31 -1.63
C THR A 455 -14.03 -20.34 -0.50
N GLY A 456 -14.33 -21.61 -0.79
CA GLY A 456 -14.57 -22.65 0.23
C GLY A 456 -13.36 -23.04 1.11
N ASN A 457 -12.17 -22.50 0.83
CA ASN A 457 -10.98 -22.65 1.67
C ASN A 457 -10.60 -21.37 2.46
N VAL A 458 -11.27 -20.25 2.19
CA VAL A 458 -10.94 -18.95 2.78
C VAL A 458 -11.35 -18.93 4.25
N SER A 459 -10.44 -18.48 5.11
CA SER A 459 -10.62 -18.40 6.56
C SER A 459 -10.77 -16.95 7.08
N ASP A 460 -10.28 -15.97 6.31
CA ASP A 460 -10.26 -14.56 6.66
C ASP A 460 -10.68 -13.69 5.47
N MET A 461 -11.81 -12.99 5.63
CA MET A 461 -12.36 -12.00 4.68
C MET A 461 -12.48 -10.60 5.34
N SER A 462 -11.75 -10.37 6.44
CA SER A 462 -11.82 -9.11 7.18
C SER A 462 -11.52 -7.91 6.30
N SER A 463 -12.42 -6.92 6.31
CA SER A 463 -12.29 -5.66 5.56
C SER A 463 -12.10 -5.83 4.05
N MET A 464 -12.47 -6.98 3.46
CA MET A 464 -12.19 -7.29 2.05
C MET A 464 -12.67 -6.19 1.10
N PHE A 465 -13.84 -5.60 1.34
CA PHE A 465 -14.43 -4.52 0.53
C PHE A 465 -14.65 -3.22 1.32
N ALA A 466 -13.91 -3.02 2.41
CA ALA A 466 -14.04 -1.81 3.22
C ALA A 466 -13.69 -0.56 2.39
N ASP A 467 -14.56 0.44 2.37
CA ASP A 467 -14.49 1.65 1.54
C ASP A 467 -14.38 1.38 0.01
N SER A 468 -14.81 0.20 -0.47
CA SER A 468 -15.05 -0.06 -1.90
C SER A 468 -16.38 0.55 -2.33
N LYS A 469 -16.38 1.86 -2.57
CA LYS A 469 -17.60 2.69 -2.65
C LYS A 469 -18.65 2.24 -3.66
N VAL A 470 -18.25 1.67 -4.80
CA VAL A 470 -19.16 1.26 -5.88
C VAL A 470 -19.39 -0.25 -5.97
N PHE A 471 -18.76 -1.03 -5.09
CA PHE A 471 -18.84 -2.49 -5.13
C PHE A 471 -20.26 -2.98 -4.83
N ASN A 472 -20.84 -3.76 -5.74
CA ASN A 472 -22.20 -4.30 -5.61
C ASN A 472 -22.42 -5.59 -6.44
N GLN A 473 -21.45 -6.51 -6.39
CA GLN A 473 -21.50 -7.77 -7.15
C GLN A 473 -22.24 -8.88 -6.40
N ASP A 474 -22.83 -9.81 -7.15
CA ASP A 474 -23.62 -10.92 -6.61
C ASP A 474 -22.70 -12.02 -6.07
N ILE A 475 -22.32 -11.87 -4.80
CA ILE A 475 -21.46 -12.81 -4.08
C ILE A 475 -22.25 -13.75 -3.15
N GLY A 476 -23.58 -13.81 -3.31
CA GLY A 476 -24.45 -14.67 -2.49
C GLY A 476 -24.15 -16.16 -2.67
N VAL A 477 -23.56 -16.54 -3.82
CA VAL A 477 -23.19 -17.91 -4.17
C VAL A 477 -21.88 -18.40 -3.54
N TRP A 478 -21.11 -17.53 -2.91
CA TRP A 478 -19.82 -17.88 -2.31
C TRP A 478 -19.97 -18.85 -1.13
N ASP A 479 -19.10 -19.86 -1.08
CA ASP A 479 -18.96 -20.72 0.10
C ASP A 479 -18.09 -20.02 1.14
N VAL A 480 -18.72 -19.55 2.21
CA VAL A 480 -18.05 -18.89 3.35
C VAL A 480 -17.99 -19.77 4.59
N SER A 481 -18.24 -21.08 4.47
CA SER A 481 -18.37 -22.02 5.60
C SER A 481 -17.12 -22.15 6.47
N LYS A 482 -15.94 -21.80 5.94
CA LYS A 482 -14.66 -21.80 6.68
C LYS A 482 -14.24 -20.42 7.19
N VAL A 483 -14.96 -19.36 6.85
CA VAL A 483 -14.60 -18.00 7.24
C VAL A 483 -14.88 -17.80 8.73
N THR A 484 -13.85 -17.40 9.48
CA THR A 484 -13.94 -17.13 10.92
C THR A 484 -13.98 -15.64 11.24
N ASN A 485 -13.53 -14.80 10.31
CA ASN A 485 -13.39 -13.36 10.48
C ASN A 485 -14.03 -12.58 9.31
N PHE A 486 -15.13 -11.88 9.60
CA PHE A 486 -15.85 -10.98 8.69
C PHE A 486 -15.71 -9.50 9.10
N SER A 487 -14.81 -9.18 10.04
CA SER A 487 -14.72 -7.84 10.63
C SER A 487 -14.54 -6.77 9.55
N GLY A 488 -15.44 -5.79 9.50
CA GLY A 488 -15.38 -4.67 8.56
C GLY A 488 -15.57 -5.03 7.09
N MET A 489 -16.00 -6.24 6.72
CA MET A 489 -16.01 -6.71 5.31
C MET A 489 -16.65 -5.70 4.32
N PHE A 490 -17.73 -5.03 4.73
CA PHE A 490 -18.45 -4.01 3.95
C PHE A 490 -18.54 -2.64 4.67
N GLU A 491 -17.59 -2.35 5.57
CA GLU A 491 -17.50 -1.03 6.20
C GLU A 491 -17.38 0.04 5.11
N LEU A 492 -18.21 1.09 5.14
CA LEU A 492 -18.20 2.18 4.15
C LEU A 492 -18.39 1.73 2.68
N ALA A 493 -18.87 0.51 2.41
CA ALA A 493 -19.18 0.05 1.06
C ALA A 493 -20.51 0.65 0.56
N LEU A 494 -20.47 1.91 0.11
CA LEU A 494 -21.66 2.77 -0.08
C LEU A 494 -22.71 2.23 -1.05
N ALA A 495 -22.34 1.34 -1.97
CA ALA A 495 -23.23 0.77 -2.99
C ALA A 495 -23.62 -0.70 -2.73
N PHE A 496 -23.07 -1.35 -1.71
CA PHE A 496 -23.28 -2.78 -1.51
C PHE A 496 -24.65 -3.07 -0.88
N ASN A 497 -25.51 -3.78 -1.62
CA ASN A 497 -26.81 -4.24 -1.14
C ASN A 497 -27.26 -5.54 -1.84
N LYS A 498 -26.34 -6.48 -2.09
CA LYS A 498 -26.64 -7.78 -2.70
C LYS A 498 -27.02 -8.83 -1.67
N ASP A 499 -27.88 -9.74 -2.08
CA ASP A 499 -28.37 -10.83 -1.25
C ASP A 499 -27.21 -11.76 -0.86
N ILE A 500 -27.07 -11.94 0.45
CA ILE A 500 -26.08 -12.81 1.10
C ILE A 500 -26.74 -13.68 2.18
N SER A 501 -28.06 -13.84 2.09
CA SER A 501 -28.89 -14.62 3.02
C SER A 501 -28.47 -16.09 3.08
N GLY A 502 -27.98 -16.64 1.96
CA GLY A 502 -27.57 -18.04 1.80
C GLY A 502 -26.21 -18.41 2.41
N TRP A 503 -25.45 -17.45 2.94
CA TRP A 503 -24.12 -17.70 3.50
C TRP A 503 -24.16 -18.59 4.76
N ASN A 504 -23.30 -19.62 4.77
CA ASN A 504 -23.08 -20.45 5.96
C ASN A 504 -22.05 -19.78 6.89
N THR A 505 -22.53 -19.00 7.87
CA THR A 505 -21.67 -18.27 8.82
C THR A 505 -21.30 -19.07 10.08
N GLY A 506 -21.51 -20.39 10.09
CA GLY A 506 -21.45 -21.20 11.32
C GLY A 506 -20.11 -21.21 12.06
N LEU A 507 -18.99 -20.91 11.38
CA LEU A 507 -17.66 -20.80 12.00
C LEU A 507 -17.22 -19.36 12.32
N ALA A 508 -18.04 -18.36 11.98
CA ALA A 508 -17.73 -16.96 12.23
C ALA A 508 -17.60 -16.69 13.74
N THR A 509 -16.50 -16.04 14.13
CA THR A 509 -16.26 -15.58 15.51
C THR A 509 -16.22 -14.06 15.63
N GLN A 510 -15.82 -13.35 14.56
CA GLN A 510 -15.77 -11.89 14.49
C GLN A 510 -16.66 -11.36 13.37
N MET A 511 -17.62 -10.48 13.72
CA MET A 511 -18.51 -9.77 12.79
C MET A 511 -18.57 -8.25 13.08
N ASN A 512 -17.66 -7.74 13.91
CA ASN A 512 -17.62 -6.32 14.27
C ASN A 512 -17.38 -5.45 13.03
N MET A 513 -18.02 -4.27 12.99
CA MET A 513 -17.92 -3.28 11.90
C MET A 513 -18.39 -3.76 10.51
N MET A 514 -18.95 -4.98 10.37
CA MET A 514 -19.20 -5.61 9.07
C MET A 514 -19.97 -4.72 8.07
N PHE A 515 -20.97 -3.96 8.55
CA PHE A 515 -21.76 -3.01 7.76
C PHE A 515 -21.70 -1.59 8.33
N GLN A 516 -20.65 -1.25 9.06
CA GLN A 516 -20.49 0.08 9.63
C GLN A 516 -20.49 1.15 8.53
N ASN A 517 -21.30 2.18 8.71
CA ASN A 517 -21.49 3.27 7.77
C ASN A 517 -21.83 2.80 6.34
N ASN A 518 -22.50 1.66 6.19
CA ASN A 518 -23.11 1.25 4.92
C ASN A 518 -24.55 1.79 4.86
N PRO A 519 -24.83 2.85 4.09
CA PRO A 519 -26.08 3.58 4.18
C PRO A 519 -27.27 2.89 3.51
N ILE A 520 -27.06 1.86 2.68
CA ILE A 520 -28.11 1.24 1.86
C ILE A 520 -28.32 -0.24 2.10
N PHE A 521 -27.40 -0.92 2.80
CA PHE A 521 -27.52 -2.35 3.06
C PHE A 521 -28.77 -2.66 3.89
N ASN A 522 -29.64 -3.52 3.35
CA ASN A 522 -30.89 -3.92 4.01
C ASN A 522 -31.37 -5.32 3.57
N GLN A 523 -30.46 -6.25 3.32
CA GLN A 523 -30.79 -7.63 2.91
C GLN A 523 -31.12 -8.52 4.12
N ASP A 524 -31.99 -9.51 3.91
CA ASP A 524 -32.43 -10.43 4.97
C ASP A 524 -31.33 -11.42 5.35
N ILE A 525 -30.69 -11.16 6.49
CA ILE A 525 -29.64 -11.99 7.08
C ILE A 525 -30.12 -12.69 8.36
N GLY A 526 -31.43 -12.78 8.57
CA GLY A 526 -32.01 -13.39 9.78
C GLY A 526 -31.67 -14.87 9.93
N LEU A 527 -31.41 -15.58 8.83
CA LEU A 527 -31.10 -17.02 8.82
C LEU A 527 -29.63 -17.37 9.08
N TRP A 528 -28.76 -16.37 9.25
CA TRP A 528 -27.36 -16.62 9.58
C TRP A 528 -27.17 -17.35 10.91
N ASN A 529 -26.21 -18.26 10.94
CA ASN A 529 -25.79 -18.93 12.18
C ASN A 529 -24.72 -18.10 12.89
N THR A 530 -25.08 -17.46 13.99
CA THR A 530 -24.19 -16.61 14.79
C THR A 530 -23.68 -17.28 16.07
N ALA A 531 -23.92 -18.59 16.27
CA ALA A 531 -23.70 -19.27 17.55
C ALA A 531 -22.24 -19.28 18.05
N ASN A 532 -21.28 -18.99 17.16
CA ASN A 532 -19.85 -18.89 17.48
C ASN A 532 -19.32 -17.45 17.54
N VAL A 533 -20.15 -16.45 17.23
CA VAL A 533 -19.76 -15.05 17.23
C VAL A 533 -19.54 -14.57 18.66
N THR A 534 -18.40 -13.93 18.91
CA THR A 534 -18.07 -13.35 20.22
C THR A 534 -18.06 -11.83 20.22
N ASN A 535 -17.95 -11.20 19.03
CA ASN A 535 -17.85 -9.76 18.88
C ASN A 535 -18.73 -9.24 17.74
N MET A 536 -19.70 -8.39 18.07
CA MET A 536 -20.63 -7.72 17.13
C MET A 536 -20.54 -6.18 17.23
N ALA A 537 -19.47 -5.64 17.84
CA ALA A 537 -19.32 -4.21 18.03
C ALA A 537 -19.40 -3.45 16.70
N ASN A 538 -20.11 -2.33 16.67
CA ASN A 538 -20.29 -1.47 15.48
C ASN A 538 -20.91 -2.14 14.23
N MET A 539 -21.43 -3.37 14.30
CA MET A 539 -21.84 -4.13 13.10
C MET A 539 -22.75 -3.34 12.14
N PHE A 540 -23.68 -2.53 12.69
CA PHE A 540 -24.61 -1.67 11.95
C PHE A 540 -24.53 -0.18 12.36
N ASN A 541 -23.40 0.25 12.96
CA ASN A 541 -23.22 1.65 13.35
C ASN A 541 -23.27 2.54 12.10
N GLY A 542 -24.24 3.44 12.00
CA GLY A 542 -24.43 4.31 10.83
C GLY A 542 -25.04 3.59 9.61
N ALA A 543 -25.50 2.35 9.75
CA ALA A 543 -26.24 1.65 8.69
C ALA A 543 -27.68 2.17 8.64
N THR A 544 -27.89 3.28 7.94
CA THR A 544 -29.14 4.06 8.00
C THR A 544 -30.34 3.44 7.27
N ALA A 545 -30.14 2.36 6.51
CA ALA A 545 -31.23 1.62 5.87
C ALA A 545 -31.53 0.26 6.53
N PHE A 546 -30.62 -0.28 7.36
CA PHE A 546 -30.77 -1.63 7.88
C PHE A 546 -31.89 -1.74 8.91
N ASN A 547 -32.90 -2.56 8.61
CA ASN A 547 -34.04 -2.81 9.50
C ASN A 547 -34.62 -4.23 9.33
N GLN A 548 -33.78 -5.22 9.02
CA GLN A 548 -34.21 -6.61 8.85
C GLN A 548 -34.30 -7.37 10.18
N ASN A 549 -35.14 -8.42 10.20
CA ASN A 549 -35.35 -9.22 11.40
C ASN A 549 -34.14 -10.12 11.70
N VAL A 550 -33.57 -9.97 12.89
CA VAL A 550 -32.42 -10.75 13.39
C VAL A 550 -32.73 -11.49 14.70
N ALA A 551 -34.02 -11.65 15.03
CA ALA A 551 -34.45 -12.27 16.28
C ALA A 551 -34.02 -13.74 16.44
N SER A 552 -33.78 -14.44 15.32
CA SER A 552 -33.33 -15.84 15.26
C SER A 552 -31.84 -16.03 15.55
N TRP A 553 -31.05 -14.97 15.61
CA TRP A 553 -29.62 -15.07 15.88
C TRP A 553 -29.33 -15.63 17.27
N ASN A 554 -28.41 -16.59 17.35
CA ASN A 554 -27.87 -17.05 18.61
C ASN A 554 -26.70 -16.16 19.03
N VAL A 555 -26.95 -15.29 20.00
CA VAL A 555 -25.95 -14.33 20.52
C VAL A 555 -25.36 -14.74 21.88
N SER A 556 -25.57 -16.00 22.31
CA SER A 556 -25.19 -16.48 23.65
C SER A 556 -23.69 -16.43 23.97
N LYS A 557 -22.81 -16.31 22.95
CA LYS A 557 -21.35 -16.15 23.12
C LYS A 557 -20.85 -14.72 22.90
N VAL A 558 -21.73 -13.80 22.49
CA VAL A 558 -21.34 -12.42 22.22
C VAL A 558 -21.07 -11.70 23.53
N THR A 559 -19.87 -11.15 23.67
CA THR A 559 -19.44 -10.40 24.85
C THR A 559 -19.50 -8.89 24.63
N ASN A 560 -19.40 -8.44 23.38
CA ASN A 560 -19.34 -7.03 23.02
C ASN A 560 -20.39 -6.65 21.96
N PHE A 561 -21.38 -5.85 22.38
CA PHE A 561 -22.43 -5.26 21.56
C PHE A 561 -22.25 -3.75 21.35
N SER A 562 -21.10 -3.19 21.77
CA SER A 562 -20.92 -1.74 21.77
C SER A 562 -21.18 -1.15 20.38
N LEU A 563 -21.95 -0.05 20.35
CA LEU A 563 -22.26 0.73 19.15
C LEU A 563 -23.03 -0.04 18.05
N MET A 564 -23.51 -1.28 18.30
CA MET A 564 -24.01 -2.18 17.25
C MET A 564 -25.07 -1.55 16.34
N PHE A 565 -26.02 -0.79 16.90
CA PHE A 565 -27.13 -0.14 16.17
C PHE A 565 -27.08 1.39 16.29
N ARG A 566 -25.93 1.96 16.64
CA ARG A 566 -25.77 3.42 16.78
C ARG A 566 -26.07 4.14 15.46
N ASN A 567 -26.76 5.28 15.49
CA ASN A 567 -27.18 6.03 14.29
C ASN A 567 -27.88 5.19 13.20
N SER A 568 -28.56 4.10 13.57
CA SER A 568 -29.33 3.29 12.62
C SER A 568 -30.83 3.59 12.71
N ILE A 569 -31.61 3.01 11.79
CA ILE A 569 -33.08 3.00 11.84
C ILE A 569 -33.64 1.66 12.36
N PHE A 570 -32.78 0.78 12.85
CA PHE A 570 -33.17 -0.55 13.29
C PHE A 570 -34.26 -0.46 14.35
N ASN A 571 -35.36 -1.18 14.17
CA ASN A 571 -36.49 -1.21 15.09
C ASN A 571 -37.23 -2.56 15.04
N GLN A 572 -36.49 -3.66 14.92
CA GLN A 572 -37.05 -5.01 15.02
C GLN A 572 -36.97 -5.53 16.46
N SER A 573 -37.80 -6.53 16.79
CA SER A 573 -37.81 -7.16 18.12
C SER A 573 -36.56 -8.00 18.37
N LEU A 574 -36.02 -7.91 19.59
CA LEU A 574 -34.83 -8.65 20.05
C LEU A 574 -35.08 -9.49 21.32
N VAL A 575 -36.36 -9.69 21.70
CA VAL A 575 -36.78 -10.37 22.94
C VAL A 575 -36.16 -11.76 23.13
N GLY A 576 -35.93 -12.50 22.04
CA GLY A 576 -35.43 -13.88 22.07
C GLY A 576 -33.91 -14.02 22.26
N TRP A 577 -33.16 -12.92 22.29
CA TRP A 577 -31.71 -12.97 22.39
C TRP A 577 -31.23 -13.37 23.79
N ASN A 578 -30.37 -14.39 23.85
CA ASN A 578 -29.65 -14.74 25.06
C ASN A 578 -28.38 -13.87 25.21
N THR A 579 -28.44 -12.83 26.03
CA THR A 579 -27.32 -11.91 26.27
C THR A 579 -26.44 -12.29 27.47
N SER A 580 -26.55 -13.49 28.05
CA SER A 580 -25.90 -13.88 29.33
C SER A 580 -24.35 -13.83 29.35
N SER A 581 -23.73 -13.61 28.20
CA SER A 581 -22.27 -13.45 28.05
C SER A 581 -21.84 -12.00 27.82
N ALA A 582 -22.78 -11.09 27.61
CA ALA A 582 -22.50 -9.68 27.34
C ALA A 582 -21.82 -9.02 28.54
N THR A 583 -20.72 -8.32 28.29
CA THR A 583 -20.02 -7.50 29.28
C THR A 583 -20.04 -6.02 28.91
N ASN A 584 -20.20 -5.69 27.62
CA ASN A 584 -20.19 -4.32 27.10
C ASN A 584 -21.38 -4.06 26.16
N MET A 585 -22.22 -3.09 26.53
CA MET A 585 -23.37 -2.60 25.74
C MET A 585 -23.31 -1.08 25.49
N ARG A 586 -22.12 -0.48 25.62
CA ARG A 586 -21.90 0.96 25.39
C ARG A 586 -22.48 1.41 24.07
N GLU A 587 -23.29 2.47 24.08
CA GLU A 587 -23.84 3.14 22.90
C GLU A 587 -24.62 2.23 21.92
N MET A 588 -25.10 1.05 22.35
CA MET A 588 -25.69 0.05 21.45
C MET A 588 -26.82 0.63 20.57
N PHE A 589 -27.67 1.49 21.12
CA PHE A 589 -28.77 2.17 20.42
C PHE A 589 -28.62 3.69 20.40
N ALA A 590 -27.41 4.21 20.65
CA ALA A 590 -27.19 5.65 20.69
C ALA A 590 -27.59 6.30 19.36
N PHE A 591 -28.33 7.41 19.42
CA PHE A 591 -28.85 8.17 18.30
C PHE A 591 -29.75 7.38 17.33
N ASN A 592 -30.21 6.18 17.70
CA ASN A 592 -31.29 5.50 16.99
C ASN A 592 -32.63 6.14 17.41
N ARG A 593 -33.08 7.11 16.62
CA ARG A 593 -34.25 7.95 16.93
C ARG A 593 -35.60 7.25 16.77
N VAL A 594 -35.62 6.02 16.27
CA VAL A 594 -36.84 5.26 15.96
C VAL A 594 -36.99 3.98 16.79
N TYR A 595 -35.93 3.55 17.49
CA TYR A 595 -35.96 2.32 18.27
C TYR A 595 -36.95 2.41 19.44
N ASN A 596 -37.96 1.55 19.41
CA ASN A 596 -38.91 1.39 20.50
C ASN A 596 -39.47 -0.05 20.55
N SER A 597 -38.71 -1.03 20.08
CA SER A 597 -39.11 -2.44 20.14
C SER A 597 -38.79 -3.08 21.49
N PRO A 598 -39.64 -3.99 21.99
CA PRO A 598 -39.40 -4.65 23.27
C PRO A 598 -38.07 -5.42 23.30
N LEU A 599 -37.39 -5.32 24.43
CA LEU A 599 -36.17 -6.09 24.75
C LEU A 599 -36.45 -7.26 25.70
N ASN A 600 -37.63 -7.28 26.31
CA ASN A 600 -38.10 -8.30 27.23
C ASN A 600 -39.57 -8.64 26.88
N ASP A 601 -39.95 -9.89 27.09
CA ASP A 601 -41.34 -10.36 27.14
C ASP A 601 -41.59 -10.98 28.51
N ASP A 602 -42.12 -10.14 29.41
CA ASP A 602 -42.45 -10.49 30.79
C ASP A 602 -43.56 -11.57 30.86
N GLY A 603 -44.34 -11.78 29.79
CA GLY A 603 -45.38 -12.81 29.70
C GLY A 603 -44.84 -14.22 29.46
N ASN A 604 -43.66 -14.34 28.84
CA ASN A 604 -43.04 -15.63 28.48
C ASN A 604 -41.67 -15.87 29.16
N ASN A 605 -41.26 -15.02 30.09
CA ASN A 605 -39.95 -15.06 30.76
C ASN A 605 -38.76 -15.08 29.77
N LEU A 606 -38.95 -14.49 28.59
CA LEU A 606 -37.90 -14.24 27.61
C LEU A 606 -37.38 -12.83 27.85
N LYS A 607 -36.23 -12.71 28.48
CA LYS A 607 -35.62 -11.41 28.82
C LYS A 607 -34.13 -11.44 28.56
N TRP A 608 -33.59 -10.27 28.25
CA TRP A 608 -32.15 -10.09 28.20
C TRP A 608 -31.54 -10.36 29.60
N ASP A 609 -30.53 -11.22 29.64
CA ASP A 609 -29.68 -11.38 30.80
C ASP A 609 -28.50 -10.40 30.69
N VAL A 610 -28.55 -9.33 31.48
CA VAL A 610 -27.51 -8.29 31.54
C VAL A 610 -26.65 -8.41 32.81
N SER A 611 -26.73 -9.54 33.52
CA SER A 611 -26.08 -9.72 34.84
C SER A 611 -24.55 -9.64 34.82
N LYS A 612 -23.92 -9.75 33.65
CA LYS A 612 -22.47 -9.60 33.45
C LYS A 612 -22.05 -8.28 32.80
N VAL A 613 -23.00 -7.44 32.41
CA VAL A 613 -22.71 -6.16 31.76
C VAL A 613 -22.12 -5.22 32.79
N THR A 614 -20.97 -4.62 32.48
CA THR A 614 -20.28 -3.66 33.35
C THR A 614 -20.32 -2.23 32.83
N ASP A 615 -20.56 -2.05 31.52
CA ASP A 615 -20.58 -0.77 30.81
C ASP A 615 -21.86 -0.62 29.96
N MET A 616 -22.75 0.28 30.37
CA MET A 616 -23.98 0.70 29.66
C MET A 616 -23.92 2.19 29.25
N THR A 617 -22.71 2.75 29.17
CA THR A 617 -22.51 4.16 28.83
C THR A 617 -23.27 4.50 27.54
N GLU A 618 -24.14 5.51 27.58
CA GLU A 618 -24.88 6.06 26.44
C GLU A 618 -25.73 5.04 25.66
N MET A 619 -26.08 3.89 26.25
CA MET A 619 -26.76 2.80 25.55
C MET A 619 -28.00 3.24 24.74
N PHE A 620 -28.80 4.17 25.26
CA PHE A 620 -29.97 4.77 24.61
C PHE A 620 -29.86 6.29 24.45
N SER A 621 -28.64 6.85 24.49
CA SER A 621 -28.43 8.30 24.35
C SER A 621 -28.98 8.78 23.01
N GLY A 622 -29.87 9.77 22.99
CA GLY A 622 -30.51 10.29 21.78
C GLY A 622 -31.57 9.37 21.14
N ALA A 623 -31.94 8.25 21.77
CA ALA A 623 -33.04 7.40 21.35
C ALA A 623 -34.39 8.04 21.74
N THR A 624 -34.78 9.09 21.01
CA THR A 624 -35.82 10.05 21.43
C THR A 624 -37.20 9.44 21.70
N VAL A 625 -37.52 8.32 21.05
CA VAL A 625 -38.81 7.62 21.17
C VAL A 625 -38.80 6.39 22.06
N PHE A 626 -37.64 6.00 22.57
CA PHE A 626 -37.49 4.77 23.35
C PHE A 626 -38.25 4.87 24.68
N ASN A 627 -39.15 3.93 24.94
CA ASN A 627 -39.97 3.89 26.14
C ASN A 627 -40.39 2.45 26.54
N GLN A 628 -39.47 1.48 26.45
CA GLN A 628 -39.73 0.08 26.76
C GLN A 628 -39.32 -0.31 28.18
N SER A 629 -40.02 -1.28 28.77
CA SER A 629 -39.78 -1.73 30.15
C SER A 629 -38.42 -2.40 30.30
N LEU A 630 -37.62 -1.93 31.27
CA LEU A 630 -36.30 -2.48 31.62
C LEU A 630 -36.22 -2.92 33.10
N ASN A 631 -37.33 -2.85 33.84
CA ASN A 631 -37.33 -3.03 35.29
C ASN A 631 -36.91 -4.46 35.70
N SER A 632 -37.03 -5.45 34.81
CA SER A 632 -36.67 -6.84 35.09
C SER A 632 -35.17 -7.14 34.93
N TRP A 633 -34.36 -6.16 34.51
CA TRP A 633 -32.92 -6.33 34.29
C TRP A 633 -32.12 -6.41 35.59
N ASN A 634 -31.21 -7.38 35.67
CA ASN A 634 -30.23 -7.47 36.74
C ASN A 634 -28.99 -6.62 36.39
N VAL A 635 -28.94 -5.39 36.88
CA VAL A 635 -27.85 -4.45 36.63
C VAL A 635 -26.77 -4.42 37.73
N SER A 636 -26.73 -5.40 38.63
CA SER A 636 -25.85 -5.38 39.81
C SER A 636 -24.35 -5.36 39.51
N ALA A 637 -23.95 -5.76 38.29
CA ALA A 637 -22.58 -5.72 37.81
C ALA A 637 -22.22 -4.41 37.07
N VAL A 638 -23.21 -3.58 36.72
CA VAL A 638 -22.99 -2.37 35.93
C VAL A 638 -22.29 -1.31 36.80
N THR A 639 -21.16 -0.83 36.31
CA THR A 639 -20.34 0.21 36.97
C THR A 639 -20.51 1.57 36.31
N LYS A 640 -20.82 1.61 35.01
CA LYS A 640 -20.94 2.84 34.21
C LYS A 640 -22.32 2.95 33.56
N PHE A 641 -23.07 3.94 33.99
CA PHE A 641 -24.39 4.33 33.47
C PHE A 641 -24.37 5.70 32.77
N SER A 642 -23.18 6.27 32.57
CA SER A 642 -23.03 7.64 32.06
C SER A 642 -23.81 7.83 30.76
N GLY A 643 -24.69 8.83 30.70
CA GLY A 643 -25.50 9.15 29.54
C GLY A 643 -26.50 8.09 29.08
N MET A 644 -26.78 7.03 29.86
CA MET A 644 -27.56 5.87 29.40
C MET A 644 -28.88 6.24 28.72
N PHE A 645 -29.61 7.23 29.24
CA PHE A 645 -30.86 7.77 28.69
C PHE A 645 -30.76 9.26 28.34
N GLU A 646 -29.55 9.78 28.12
CA GLU A 646 -29.37 11.19 27.75
C GLU A 646 -30.19 11.50 26.49
N ASN A 647 -31.04 12.52 26.50
CA ASN A 647 -31.90 12.91 25.40
C ASN A 647 -32.87 11.79 24.90
N ALA A 648 -33.15 10.77 25.72
CA ALA A 648 -34.24 9.82 25.49
C ALA A 648 -35.58 10.47 25.91
N THR A 649 -36.04 11.43 25.11
CA THR A 649 -37.07 12.41 25.53
C THR A 649 -38.40 11.82 25.99
N LEU A 650 -38.78 10.63 25.51
CA LEU A 650 -40.03 9.94 25.87
C LEU A 650 -39.86 8.85 26.94
N PHE A 651 -38.64 8.55 27.38
CA PHE A 651 -38.39 7.47 28.32
C PHE A 651 -39.00 7.79 29.70
N ASN A 652 -39.90 6.92 30.16
CA ASN A 652 -40.59 7.07 31.44
C ASN A 652 -41.05 5.70 31.99
N GLN A 653 -40.17 4.69 31.99
CA GLN A 653 -40.48 3.34 32.48
C GLN A 653 -39.89 3.07 33.87
N PRO A 654 -40.55 2.27 34.73
CA PRO A 654 -40.06 1.97 36.07
C PRO A 654 -38.67 1.32 36.05
N LEU A 655 -37.82 1.72 37.01
CA LEU A 655 -36.47 1.18 37.23
C LEU A 655 -36.21 0.79 38.70
N ASN A 656 -37.27 0.73 39.50
CA ASN A 656 -37.21 0.54 40.95
C ASN A 656 -36.63 -0.83 41.38
N ASN A 657 -36.54 -1.81 40.49
CA ASN A 657 -35.96 -3.12 40.82
C ASN A 657 -34.43 -3.18 40.60
N TRP A 658 -33.83 -2.11 40.07
CA TRP A 658 -32.41 -2.10 39.77
C TRP A 658 -31.54 -2.02 41.03
N ASN A 659 -30.57 -2.94 41.14
CA ASN A 659 -29.50 -2.83 42.12
C ASN A 659 -28.32 -2.03 41.55
N VAL A 660 -28.17 -0.79 42.01
CA VAL A 660 -27.14 0.16 41.53
C VAL A 660 -25.93 0.29 42.47
N GLN A 661 -25.74 -0.63 43.43
CA GLN A 661 -24.68 -0.51 44.45
C GLN A 661 -23.26 -0.52 43.86
N SER A 662 -23.05 -1.20 42.74
CA SER A 662 -21.77 -1.29 42.03
C SER A 662 -21.49 -0.09 41.11
N ALA A 663 -22.48 0.76 40.88
CA ALA A 663 -22.33 1.90 39.99
C ALA A 663 -21.32 2.90 40.55
N THR A 664 -20.37 3.33 39.73
CA THR A 664 -19.39 4.37 40.09
C THR A 664 -19.61 5.66 39.30
N ASP A 665 -20.21 5.56 38.11
CA ASP A 665 -20.48 6.69 37.22
C ASP A 665 -21.92 6.69 36.71
N MET A 666 -22.67 7.76 37.03
CA MET A 666 -24.05 8.01 36.59
C MET A 666 -24.20 9.40 35.94
N ALA A 667 -23.10 10.01 35.50
CA ALA A 667 -23.16 11.33 34.89
C ALA A 667 -24.11 11.36 33.68
N SER A 668 -24.89 12.43 33.53
CA SER A 668 -25.84 12.64 32.44
C SER A 668 -26.87 11.52 32.24
N MET A 669 -27.04 10.56 33.16
CA MET A 669 -27.85 9.35 32.93
C MET A 669 -29.27 9.66 32.41
N PHE A 670 -29.90 10.72 32.92
CA PHE A 670 -31.23 11.21 32.53
C PHE A 670 -31.19 12.66 32.01
N ALA A 671 -30.02 13.16 31.59
CA ALA A 671 -29.94 14.50 31.03
C ALA A 671 -30.87 14.62 29.81
N GLU A 672 -31.70 15.65 29.72
CA GLU A 672 -32.72 15.82 28.67
C GLU A 672 -33.76 14.69 28.55
N ALA A 673 -33.86 13.77 29.51
CA ALA A 673 -34.95 12.78 29.59
C ALA A 673 -36.24 13.45 30.09
N ARG A 674 -36.82 14.32 29.24
CA ARG A 674 -37.88 15.27 29.62
C ARG A 674 -39.17 14.64 30.16
N ALA A 675 -39.45 13.39 29.79
CA ALA A 675 -40.63 12.66 30.28
C ALA A 675 -40.41 11.92 31.60
N PHE A 676 -39.16 11.72 32.03
CA PHE A 676 -38.83 10.81 33.12
C PHE A 676 -39.26 11.37 34.48
N ASP A 677 -40.11 10.61 35.19
CA ASP A 677 -40.56 10.90 36.55
C ASP A 677 -40.91 9.60 37.31
N GLN A 678 -40.08 8.56 37.14
CA GLN A 678 -40.33 7.24 37.75
C GLN A 678 -39.64 7.10 39.11
N ASN A 679 -40.32 6.42 40.03
CA ASN A 679 -39.84 6.24 41.40
C ASN A 679 -38.53 5.43 41.41
N ILE A 680 -37.47 6.06 41.91
CA ILE A 680 -36.12 5.50 42.09
C ILE A 680 -35.63 5.69 43.55
N SER A 681 -36.54 5.92 44.49
CA SER A 681 -36.23 6.13 45.91
C SER A 681 -35.59 4.91 46.57
N VAL A 682 -35.89 3.72 46.04
CA VAL A 682 -35.39 2.43 46.55
C VAL A 682 -33.95 2.13 46.16
N TRP A 683 -33.34 2.92 45.27
CA TRP A 683 -31.95 2.76 44.91
C TRP A 683 -31.01 3.06 46.08
N VAL A 684 -29.92 2.28 46.17
CA VAL A 684 -28.90 2.42 47.22
C VAL A 684 -27.52 2.64 46.56
N PRO A 685 -27.23 3.84 46.03
CA PRO A 685 -26.05 4.08 45.18
C PRO A 685 -24.75 4.28 45.99
N THR A 686 -24.29 3.26 46.71
CA THR A 686 -23.18 3.36 47.66
C THR A 686 -21.81 3.67 47.07
N ALA A 687 -21.58 3.35 45.78
CA ALA A 687 -20.28 3.50 45.14
C ALA A 687 -20.20 4.65 44.12
N VAL A 688 -21.29 5.36 43.85
CA VAL A 688 -21.34 6.37 42.79
C VAL A 688 -20.53 7.59 43.19
N GLN A 689 -19.54 7.93 42.37
CA GLN A 689 -18.66 9.07 42.55
C GLN A 689 -19.10 10.26 41.70
N ASN A 690 -19.64 9.98 40.50
CA ASN A 690 -19.95 10.99 39.49
C ASN A 690 -21.46 11.04 39.18
N TYR A 691 -22.09 12.15 39.58
CA TYR A 691 -23.50 12.50 39.32
C TYR A 691 -23.64 13.72 38.41
N ASP A 692 -22.55 14.15 37.76
CA ASP A 692 -22.53 15.35 36.91
C ASP A 692 -23.69 15.31 35.91
N ARG A 693 -24.53 16.35 35.88
CA ARG A 693 -25.65 16.49 34.94
C ARG A 693 -26.70 15.37 34.96
N MET A 694 -26.73 14.51 35.98
CA MET A 694 -27.58 13.30 35.99
C MET A 694 -29.04 13.55 35.58
N PHE A 695 -29.65 14.65 36.05
CA PHE A 695 -31.03 15.07 35.73
C PHE A 695 -31.09 16.43 35.03
N ARG A 696 -30.00 16.86 34.38
CA ARG A 696 -29.97 18.15 33.69
C ARG A 696 -31.10 18.22 32.66
N ASN A 697 -31.98 19.22 32.74
CA ASN A 697 -33.14 19.38 31.87
C ASN A 697 -34.14 18.20 31.87
N ALA A 698 -34.13 17.35 32.90
CA ALA A 698 -35.20 16.36 33.14
C ALA A 698 -36.42 17.08 33.73
N VAL A 699 -37.13 17.84 32.89
CA VAL A 699 -38.10 18.86 33.32
C VAL A 699 -39.25 18.34 34.19
N LYS A 700 -39.60 17.06 34.09
CA LYS A 700 -40.68 16.44 34.89
C LYS A 700 -40.21 15.77 36.18
N PHE A 701 -38.92 15.51 36.33
CA PHE A 701 -38.43 14.69 37.42
C PHE A 701 -38.66 15.37 38.78
N ASN A 702 -39.42 14.72 39.65
CA ASN A 702 -39.68 15.21 41.00
C ASN A 702 -39.89 14.08 42.03
N GLN A 703 -39.19 12.95 41.88
CA GLN A 703 -39.31 11.80 42.79
C GLN A 703 -38.43 11.95 44.03
N ASP A 704 -38.94 11.49 45.17
CA ASP A 704 -38.21 11.53 46.45
C ASP A 704 -36.98 10.61 46.42
N ILE A 705 -35.79 11.21 46.54
CA ILE A 705 -34.48 10.54 46.56
C ILE A 705 -33.72 10.84 47.86
N SER A 706 -34.43 11.26 48.91
CA SER A 706 -33.87 11.59 50.23
C SER A 706 -33.15 10.41 50.91
N THR A 707 -33.49 9.18 50.50
CA THR A 707 -32.96 7.90 51.00
C THR A 707 -31.64 7.48 50.37
N TRP A 708 -31.18 8.15 49.30
CA TRP A 708 -29.96 7.76 48.60
C TRP A 708 -28.71 7.92 49.46
N ASN A 709 -27.82 6.92 49.42
CA ASN A 709 -26.49 7.04 50.03
C ASN A 709 -25.51 7.66 49.03
N VAL A 710 -25.31 8.97 49.14
CA VAL A 710 -24.40 9.73 48.26
C VAL A 710 -23.01 9.96 48.88
N THR A 711 -22.63 9.22 49.92
CA THR A 711 -21.36 9.45 50.65
C THR A 711 -20.12 9.33 49.76
N ALA A 712 -20.16 8.47 48.74
CA ALA A 712 -19.05 8.30 47.80
C ALA A 712 -18.95 9.40 46.73
N ALA A 713 -19.97 10.26 46.61
CA ALA A 713 -20.03 11.29 45.58
C ALA A 713 -18.90 12.30 45.72
N THR A 714 -18.20 12.57 44.62
CA THR A 714 -17.19 13.63 44.50
C THR A 714 -17.65 14.74 43.55
N ASN A 715 -18.46 14.39 42.54
CA ASN A 715 -18.96 15.34 41.54
C ASN A 715 -20.49 15.31 41.45
N MET A 716 -21.13 16.47 41.66
CA MET A 716 -22.57 16.71 41.50
C MET A 716 -22.84 17.99 40.67
N GLY A 717 -21.89 18.38 39.81
CA GLY A 717 -22.03 19.54 38.93
C GLY A 717 -23.27 19.44 38.06
N ASP A 718 -24.04 20.52 37.94
CA ASP A 718 -25.23 20.63 37.10
C ASP A 718 -26.30 19.51 37.31
N MET A 719 -26.25 18.76 38.42
CA MET A 719 -27.03 17.53 38.61
C MET A 719 -28.53 17.70 38.35
N PHE A 720 -29.12 18.82 38.79
CA PHE A 720 -30.52 19.17 38.59
C PHE A 720 -30.68 20.42 37.72
N SER A 721 -29.64 20.89 37.03
CA SER A 721 -29.69 22.11 36.22
C SER A 721 -30.85 22.05 35.21
N GLY A 722 -31.84 22.94 35.32
CA GLY A 722 -33.04 22.93 34.48
C GLY A 722 -34.08 21.83 34.75
N ALA A 723 -33.98 21.05 35.83
CA ALA A 723 -35.02 20.12 36.29
C ALA A 723 -36.18 20.90 36.93
N LEU A 724 -37.01 21.54 36.11
CA LEU A 724 -37.95 22.60 36.52
C LEU A 724 -38.94 22.22 37.62
N LEU A 725 -39.33 20.94 37.71
CA LEU A 725 -40.28 20.46 38.74
C LEU A 725 -39.61 19.89 39.99
N PHE A 726 -38.29 19.76 40.03
CA PHE A 726 -37.60 19.14 41.16
C PHE A 726 -37.74 19.98 42.43
N ASN A 727 -38.40 19.44 43.45
CA ASN A 727 -38.64 20.08 44.74
C ASN A 727 -38.72 19.05 45.87
N GLN A 728 -37.66 18.26 46.06
CA GLN A 728 -37.58 17.24 47.10
C GLN A 728 -36.61 17.62 48.23
N ASN A 729 -36.84 17.09 49.43
CA ASN A 729 -35.98 17.33 50.59
C ASN A 729 -34.77 16.38 50.57
N ILE A 730 -33.61 16.88 50.15
CA ILE A 730 -32.34 16.13 50.13
C ILE A 730 -31.35 16.61 51.20
N GLY A 731 -31.82 17.33 52.23
CA GLY A 731 -30.94 17.86 53.28
C GLY A 731 -30.29 16.79 54.16
N SER A 732 -30.81 15.56 54.14
CA SER A 732 -30.25 14.39 54.82
C SER A 732 -29.02 13.79 54.13
N TRP A 733 -28.71 14.20 52.90
CA TRP A 733 -27.60 13.62 52.13
C TRP A 733 -26.25 13.88 52.77
N ASN A 734 -25.43 12.82 52.89
CA ASN A 734 -24.05 12.92 53.35
C ASN A 734 -23.12 13.31 52.19
N ILE A 735 -22.82 14.60 52.08
CA ILE A 735 -22.04 15.18 50.97
C ILE A 735 -20.56 15.46 51.32
N VAL A 736 -20.01 14.83 52.35
CA VAL A 736 -18.68 15.15 52.89
C VAL A 736 -17.52 14.99 51.89
N ASN A 737 -17.70 14.19 50.84
CA ASN A 737 -16.67 13.94 49.83
C ASN A 737 -16.84 14.78 48.55
N VAL A 738 -17.92 15.55 48.42
CA VAL A 738 -18.20 16.32 47.20
C VAL A 738 -17.23 17.49 47.08
N THR A 739 -16.61 17.63 45.91
CA THR A 739 -15.71 18.73 45.57
C THR A 739 -16.29 19.65 44.50
N ASN A 740 -17.28 19.20 43.71
CA ASN A 740 -17.93 20.00 42.67
C ASN A 740 -19.47 19.98 42.81
N MET A 741 -20.07 21.16 42.99
CA MET A 741 -21.52 21.40 42.93
C MET A 741 -21.88 22.64 42.08
N ASN A 742 -21.01 23.00 41.15
CA ASN A 742 -21.25 24.12 40.25
C ASN A 742 -22.55 23.89 39.47
N GLY A 743 -23.42 24.88 39.40
CA GLY A 743 -24.66 24.80 38.61
C GLY A 743 -25.70 23.77 39.09
N MET A 744 -25.51 23.11 40.24
CA MET A 744 -26.34 21.98 40.69
C MET A 744 -27.86 22.22 40.55
N PHE A 745 -28.36 23.39 40.96
CA PHE A 745 -29.77 23.79 40.81
C PHE A 745 -29.97 25.00 39.87
N TYR A 746 -29.08 25.21 38.90
CA TYR A 746 -29.25 26.32 37.96
C TYR A 746 -30.64 26.27 37.30
N ALA A 747 -31.36 27.40 37.30
CA ALA A 747 -32.75 27.53 36.86
C ALA A 747 -33.82 26.68 37.59
N VAL A 748 -33.49 26.04 38.72
CA VAL A 748 -34.44 25.29 39.57
C VAL A 748 -34.85 26.12 40.79
N THR A 749 -36.08 25.92 41.27
CA THR A 749 -36.61 26.58 42.47
C THR A 749 -37.08 25.53 43.48
N LEU A 750 -36.29 25.30 44.53
CA LEU A 750 -36.74 24.53 45.68
C LEU A 750 -37.68 25.39 46.55
N SER A 751 -38.70 24.75 47.14
CA SER A 751 -39.53 25.40 48.14
C SER A 751 -38.70 25.85 49.34
N VAL A 752 -39.13 26.91 50.01
CA VAL A 752 -38.43 27.46 51.18
C VAL A 752 -38.21 26.40 52.26
N ALA A 753 -39.18 25.51 52.48
CA ALA A 753 -39.06 24.41 53.44
C ALA A 753 -37.92 23.44 53.07
N ASN A 754 -37.88 23.00 51.81
CA ASN A 754 -36.86 22.06 51.34
C ASN A 754 -35.48 22.72 51.27
N TYR A 755 -35.38 23.98 50.85
CA TYR A 755 -34.11 24.69 50.79
C TYR A 755 -33.56 25.00 52.18
N ASN A 756 -34.41 25.36 53.14
CA ASN A 756 -34.01 25.51 54.54
C ASN A 756 -33.44 24.19 55.11
N ALA A 757 -34.14 23.08 54.88
CA ALA A 757 -33.70 21.76 55.33
C ALA A 757 -32.35 21.36 54.71
N LEU A 758 -32.15 21.64 53.41
CA LEU A 758 -30.89 21.41 52.70
C LEU A 758 -29.73 22.18 53.33
N LEU A 759 -29.88 23.50 53.49
CA LEU A 759 -28.84 24.36 54.07
C LEU A 759 -28.48 23.94 55.49
N THR A 760 -29.48 23.69 56.34
CA THR A 760 -29.25 23.28 57.74
C THR A 760 -28.60 21.90 57.83
N GLY A 761 -29.06 20.92 57.06
CA GLY A 761 -28.52 19.56 57.08
C GLY A 761 -27.05 19.52 56.65
N TRP A 762 -26.71 20.17 55.53
CA TRP A 762 -25.34 20.18 55.02
C TRP A 762 -24.38 21.01 55.87
N ALA A 763 -24.87 22.08 56.52
CA ALA A 763 -24.06 22.86 57.46
C ALA A 763 -23.65 22.07 58.72
N ALA A 764 -24.36 20.99 59.07
CA ALA A 764 -23.99 20.12 60.18
C ALA A 764 -22.84 19.14 59.83
N LEU A 765 -22.53 18.94 58.54
CA LEU A 765 -21.53 17.97 58.06
C LEU A 765 -20.11 18.58 58.00
N ASN A 766 -19.08 17.75 58.13
CA ASN A 766 -17.68 18.15 57.89
C ASN A 766 -17.34 18.12 56.39
N VAL A 767 -17.94 19.04 55.63
CA VAL A 767 -17.79 19.15 54.18
C VAL A 767 -16.40 19.63 53.73
N ARG A 768 -16.01 19.29 52.50
CA ARG A 768 -14.78 19.81 51.87
C ARG A 768 -14.85 21.34 51.70
N SER A 769 -13.69 21.99 51.82
CA SER A 769 -13.51 23.41 51.52
C SER A 769 -13.36 23.66 50.02
N GLY A 770 -13.65 24.88 49.57
CA GLY A 770 -13.50 25.31 48.18
C GLY A 770 -14.63 24.87 47.24
N VAL A 771 -15.77 24.42 47.78
CA VAL A 771 -16.91 23.98 46.97
C VAL A 771 -17.76 25.18 46.55
N ASN A 772 -18.01 25.30 45.25
CA ASN A 772 -18.98 26.23 44.70
C ASN A 772 -20.33 25.54 44.57
N PHE A 773 -21.34 26.04 45.28
CA PHE A 773 -22.71 25.51 45.28
C PHE A 773 -23.70 26.50 44.66
N HIS A 774 -24.48 26.04 43.69
CA HIS A 774 -25.55 26.83 43.08
C HIS A 774 -26.92 26.33 43.54
N GLY A 775 -27.56 27.05 44.46
CA GLY A 775 -28.90 26.77 45.02
C GLY A 775 -30.07 27.15 44.11
N GLY A 776 -29.79 27.73 42.94
CA GLY A 776 -30.83 28.05 41.95
C GLY A 776 -31.55 29.34 42.25
N ASN A 777 -32.84 29.38 41.95
CA ASN A 777 -33.74 30.48 42.33
C ASN A 777 -34.31 30.31 43.75
N SER A 778 -33.85 29.29 44.48
CA SER A 778 -34.35 28.93 45.82
C SER A 778 -34.06 30.01 46.85
N LYS A 779 -35.02 30.25 47.76
CA LYS A 779 -34.92 31.25 48.82
C LYS A 779 -34.95 30.61 50.21
N TYR A 780 -34.25 31.20 51.17
CA TYR A 780 -34.20 30.74 52.57
C TYR A 780 -34.86 31.73 53.53
N SER A 781 -35.40 31.25 54.64
CA SER A 781 -36.11 32.09 55.62
C SER A 781 -35.14 32.95 56.44
N ALA A 782 -35.35 34.27 56.48
CA ALA A 782 -34.58 35.17 57.34
C ALA A 782 -34.67 34.78 58.83
N GLY A 783 -33.59 34.98 59.59
CA GLY A 783 -33.53 34.70 61.03
C GLY A 783 -33.58 33.21 61.43
N SER A 784 -33.55 32.29 60.47
CA SER A 784 -33.61 30.85 60.71
C SER A 784 -32.22 30.19 60.83
N ALA A 785 -32.18 28.93 61.29
CA ALA A 785 -30.96 28.11 61.24
C ALA A 785 -30.39 27.98 59.82
N ALA A 786 -31.25 27.99 58.80
CA ALA A 786 -30.83 27.99 57.40
C ALA A 786 -30.14 29.30 56.99
N ALA A 787 -30.60 30.45 57.50
CA ALA A 787 -29.92 31.73 57.28
C ALA A 787 -28.51 31.72 57.89
N THR A 788 -28.34 31.21 59.12
CA THR A 788 -27.02 31.03 59.74
C THR A 788 -26.14 30.08 58.94
N ALA A 789 -26.69 28.94 58.51
CA ALA A 789 -26.00 27.96 57.69
C ALA A 789 -25.46 28.58 56.39
N ARG A 790 -26.31 29.38 55.71
CA ARG A 790 -26.02 30.00 54.42
C ARG A 790 -25.07 31.19 54.49
N VAL A 791 -25.22 32.07 55.47
CA VAL A 791 -24.45 33.32 55.58
C VAL A 791 -23.11 33.09 56.29
N THR A 792 -23.07 32.18 57.27
CA THR A 792 -21.92 32.03 58.17
C THR A 792 -21.31 30.64 58.11
N THR A 793 -22.08 29.57 58.34
CA THR A 793 -21.49 28.23 58.57
C THR A 793 -20.83 27.63 57.33
N LEU A 794 -21.52 27.59 56.18
CA LEU A 794 -20.98 27.03 54.94
C LEU A 794 -19.89 27.93 54.32
N PRO A 795 -20.04 29.26 54.23
CA PRO A 795 -18.94 30.14 53.81
C PRO A 795 -17.71 30.06 54.73
N GLY A 796 -17.91 29.90 56.04
CA GLY A 796 -16.82 29.66 57.00
C GLY A 796 -16.07 28.34 56.77
N LYS A 797 -16.69 27.37 56.08
CA LYS A 797 -16.05 26.15 55.59
C LYS A 797 -15.43 26.32 54.19
N GLY A 798 -15.38 27.53 53.66
CA GLY A 798 -14.78 27.86 52.35
C GLY A 798 -15.70 27.63 51.15
N TRP A 799 -17.02 27.58 51.35
CA TRP A 799 -17.99 27.44 50.25
C TRP A 799 -18.34 28.80 49.62
N THR A 800 -18.53 28.82 48.31
CA THR A 800 -19.18 29.93 47.58
C THR A 800 -20.58 29.52 47.20
N ILE A 801 -21.60 30.27 47.63
CA ILE A 801 -23.00 29.91 47.38
C ILE A 801 -23.70 30.99 46.54
N THR A 802 -24.38 30.58 45.47
CA THR A 802 -25.27 31.41 44.64
C THR A 802 -26.70 30.88 44.73
N ASP A 803 -27.67 31.73 45.10
CA ASP A 803 -29.07 31.37 45.29
C ASP A 803 -30.01 32.60 45.14
N GLY A 804 -31.31 32.43 45.41
CA GLY A 804 -32.33 33.48 45.33
C GLY A 804 -32.38 34.44 46.52
N GLY A 805 -31.47 34.31 47.50
CA GLY A 805 -31.40 35.14 48.69
C GLY A 805 -32.44 34.83 49.77
N SER A 806 -32.53 35.72 50.76
CA SER A 806 -33.48 35.62 51.88
C SER A 806 -34.90 36.01 51.47
N ILE A 807 -35.90 35.38 52.09
CA ILE A 807 -37.31 35.80 52.05
C ILE A 807 -37.85 36.10 53.45
#